data_AF-A0A9D9ABD5-F1
#
_entry.id   AF-A0A9D9ABD5-F1
#
_cell.length_a   1.000
_cell.length_b   1.000
_cell.length_c   1.000
_cell.angle_alpha   90.00
_cell.angle_beta   90.00
_cell.angle_gamma   90.00
#
_symmetry.space_group_name_H-M   'P 1'
#
loop_
_entity.id
_entity.type
_entity.pdbx_description
1 polymer ?
#
loop_
_entity_poly.entity_id
_entity_poly.type
_entity_poly.pdbx_seq_one_letter_code
_entity_poly.pdbx_strand_id
1 'polypeptide(L)'
;MSGNQPNRIPNFGRIGRDEPLRFTFDGKAYTGYKGDTLASALLANGVKLVGRSFKYHRPRGVFSAGVEEPNALVALREGARREPNTRATVAELFDGLVAESQNRSPNLKYDIQSLNQAIARFIPAGFYYKTFMGPFANTRLWMFFEKIIRKSAGMGTASGEADPDRYDRMHAHCDVLVIGGGAAGLSAALAAGEAGARVILVDETPRLGGRLNQDVYKIGDLSGGEWVEQTIAKLTALPTVKLLTRTTAFGYYDGNLIGAVERVSDHLPETPVHLPRQRWWRFRAKQVILATGATEQPLVFGNNDRPGIMLAGAVRAYINEYGVLPGRRAVIFTNNDDAYRTALDVINAGGAAVAVVDARKNPRSTLIDHTRGKGVTVLTGHAVVNTHGHFELQAVDVAPIDGDGAARRLDCDLLAISGGWQPNVHLSSQTGAKPVWNDKMNCFLPGTPKRPEASAGAAAGRFTLAAVLSDGHARGTQAAALTGHSLDREVRLPRVDAETPAPSEALWEAPDPATGHPKKFVDHQDDVSADDVRLAHREGYVSVEHLKRYTTLGMGTDQGKTSNITGLAIMAKLRGQPIPAVGTTTFRPPYTPIAIGAMGGTERGQHYKPRRRSPMHDWHQERGCEWIPAGLWDRPRHYPLTPNETLRQAYVRETKQTRQSVGICDVTTLGKIDIQGPDAAEFLNRVYTNGFAKLPVGKARYGLMLREDGQVYDDGTTSRLGENHYVMTTTTANAVTVMAKLEFYLQAVWPDLRVKVVSVTEQYAAIALAGPNSRKVMQKIVDIDLSDDAFPFMACGPCHAVTDAIRARLFRISFSGELAYEINVPSDYGRFVWDALMDAGAEFGIVPYGLEALGNMRIEKGHVAGAELDGRTTADDLGLGKMLSAQKPFVGKALAQRPGLTAPTRKKLVGLVPVDGKTALPNGSQIIELADRDKPRPVKMIGNVSSNGFSPELDTPIALGLLEGGLAREGDTVLVAYPLKNLYIPATVRNPHFVDPEGKRLHG
;
A
#
# COMPACT_ATOMS: atom_id res chain seq x y z
N MET A 1 24.53 9.59 37.97
CA MET A 1 23.40 9.50 38.93
C MET A 1 22.53 8.32 38.51
N SER A 2 22.64 7.18 39.18
CA SER A 2 21.78 6.02 38.92
C SER A 2 20.37 6.33 39.40
N GLY A 3 19.44 6.58 38.48
CA GLY A 3 18.02 6.65 38.82
C GLY A 3 17.62 5.32 39.45
N ASN A 4 17.07 5.36 40.67
CA ASN A 4 16.71 4.16 41.41
C ASN A 4 15.56 3.45 40.67
N GLN A 5 15.86 2.33 39.99
CA GLN A 5 14.87 1.46 39.32
C GLN A 5 14.41 0.37 40.32
N PRO A 6 13.29 0.56 41.03
CA PRO A 6 12.91 -0.28 42.19
C PRO A 6 12.67 -1.76 41.86
N ASN A 7 12.34 -2.05 40.60
CA ASN A 7 12.00 -3.39 40.12
C ASN A 7 13.13 -4.03 39.30
N ARG A 8 14.25 -3.33 39.08
CA ARG A 8 15.40 -3.91 38.37
C ARG A 8 16.16 -4.84 39.31
N ILE A 9 16.34 -6.08 38.88
CA ILE A 9 17.08 -7.10 39.62
C ILE A 9 18.58 -6.93 39.33
N PRO A 10 19.47 -6.83 40.34
CA PRO A 10 20.91 -6.79 40.11
C PRO A 10 21.42 -8.08 39.44
N ASN A 11 22.33 -7.97 38.47
CA ASN A 11 22.98 -9.10 37.78
C ASN A 11 22.06 -10.08 36.99
N PHE A 12 20.80 -9.71 36.74
CA PHE A 12 19.88 -10.44 35.85
C PHE A 12 19.70 -9.71 34.51
N GLY A 13 19.16 -10.43 33.51
CA GLY A 13 18.83 -9.87 32.19
C GLY A 13 20.02 -9.79 31.23
N ARG A 14 19.70 -9.63 29.94
CA ARG A 14 20.65 -9.50 28.81
C ARG A 14 20.66 -8.07 28.25
N ILE A 15 20.81 -7.10 29.15
CA ILE A 15 20.83 -5.65 28.88
C ILE A 15 22.24 -5.06 29.07
N GLY A 16 22.58 -4.01 28.33
CA GLY A 16 23.84 -3.28 28.44
C GLY A 16 23.83 -2.31 29.62
N ARG A 17 24.20 -2.78 30.82
CA ARG A 17 24.15 -2.00 32.07
C ARG A 17 25.17 -0.85 32.14
N ASP A 18 26.17 -0.91 31.28
CA ASP A 18 27.19 0.12 31.03
C ASP A 18 26.70 1.23 30.08
N GLU A 19 25.57 1.02 29.39
CA GLU A 19 24.97 1.96 28.44
C GLU A 19 23.57 2.44 28.94
N PRO A 20 23.50 3.34 29.94
CA PRO A 20 22.24 3.89 30.42
C PRO A 20 21.62 4.85 29.41
N LEU A 21 20.29 4.78 29.26
CA LEU A 21 19.49 5.60 28.35
C LEU A 21 18.46 6.42 29.13
N ARG A 22 18.21 7.66 28.73
CA ARG A 22 17.16 8.52 29.28
C ARG A 22 15.97 8.54 28.35
N PHE A 23 14.77 8.56 28.91
CA PHE A 23 13.54 8.68 28.13
C PHE A 23 12.47 9.38 28.94
N THR A 24 11.42 9.83 28.27
CA THR A 24 10.29 10.50 28.88
C THR A 24 9.01 9.75 28.57
N PHE A 25 8.20 9.51 29.60
CA PHE A 25 6.85 8.97 29.46
C PHE A 25 5.87 9.92 30.14
N ASP A 26 4.91 10.44 29.38
CA ASP A 26 3.92 11.40 29.87
C ASP A 26 4.55 12.65 30.52
N GLY A 27 5.62 13.16 29.91
CA GLY A 27 6.36 14.32 30.41
C GLY A 27 7.25 14.06 31.62
N LYS A 28 7.24 12.84 32.19
CA LYS A 28 8.12 12.46 33.30
C LYS A 28 9.37 11.72 32.79
N ALA A 29 10.53 12.16 33.25
CA ALA A 29 11.82 11.54 32.92
C ALA A 29 12.05 10.23 33.69
N TYR A 30 12.62 9.26 32.98
CA TYR A 30 12.98 7.93 33.47
C TYR A 30 14.34 7.52 32.91
N THR A 31 14.90 6.42 33.44
CA THR A 31 16.15 5.83 32.95
C THR A 31 15.93 4.36 32.60
N GLY A 32 16.62 3.87 31.59
CA GLY A 32 16.66 2.47 31.14
C GLY A 32 18.07 2.11 30.71
N TYR A 33 18.23 0.96 30.05
CA TYR A 33 19.50 0.50 29.51
C TYR A 33 19.36 0.07 28.06
N LYS A 34 20.46 0.07 27.31
CA LYS A 34 20.46 -0.51 25.97
C LYS A 34 20.01 -1.97 26.00
N GLY A 35 19.11 -2.32 25.08
CA GLY A 35 18.46 -3.61 25.04
C GLY A 35 17.12 -3.66 25.79
N ASP A 36 16.76 -2.62 26.57
CA ASP A 36 15.39 -2.48 27.06
C ASP A 36 14.42 -2.19 25.90
N THR A 37 13.18 -2.63 26.09
CA THR A 37 12.02 -2.07 25.41
C THR A 37 11.43 -0.95 26.27
N LEU A 38 10.56 -0.10 25.71
CA LEU A 38 9.84 0.89 26.51
C LEU A 38 9.06 0.23 27.66
N ALA A 39 8.41 -0.92 27.42
CA ALA A 39 7.69 -1.66 28.46
C ALA A 39 8.61 -2.16 29.58
N SER A 40 9.76 -2.79 29.24
CA SER A 40 10.69 -3.27 30.27
C SER A 40 11.27 -2.12 31.11
N ALA A 41 11.60 -1.00 30.47
CA ALA A 41 12.09 0.18 31.15
C ALA A 41 11.01 0.80 32.07
N LEU A 42 9.75 0.90 31.62
CA LEU A 42 8.65 1.38 32.45
C LEU A 42 8.43 0.50 33.69
N LEU A 43 8.40 -0.83 33.51
CA LEU A 43 8.25 -1.79 34.61
C LEU A 43 9.42 -1.71 35.59
N ALA A 44 10.66 -1.57 35.11
CA ALA A 44 11.85 -1.41 35.95
C ALA A 44 11.77 -0.18 36.86
N ASN A 45 11.15 0.90 36.37
CA ASN A 45 10.91 2.14 37.10
C ASN A 45 9.62 2.11 37.96
N GLY A 46 8.95 0.97 38.09
CA GLY A 46 7.74 0.81 38.90
C GLY A 46 6.47 1.38 38.26
N VAL A 47 6.45 1.63 36.95
CA VAL A 47 5.27 2.13 36.25
C VAL A 47 4.36 0.97 35.88
N LYS A 48 3.23 0.83 36.58
CA LYS A 48 2.21 -0.20 36.31
C LYS A 48 1.08 0.28 35.40
N LEU A 49 0.66 1.53 35.53
CA LEU A 49 -0.39 2.14 34.71
C LEU A 49 0.21 2.76 33.45
N VAL A 50 -0.10 2.18 32.28
CA VAL A 50 0.46 2.60 30.99
C VAL A 50 -0.60 3.16 30.04
N GLY A 51 -1.86 2.75 30.22
CA GLY A 51 -2.95 3.14 29.34
C GLY A 51 -4.33 3.09 30.01
N ARG A 52 -5.33 3.42 29.22
CA ARG A 52 -6.75 3.32 29.56
C ARG A 52 -7.47 2.52 28.48
N SER A 53 -8.42 1.69 28.90
CA SER A 53 -9.18 0.85 27.97
C SER A 53 -10.06 1.69 27.03
N PHE A 54 -10.27 1.20 25.82
CA PHE A 54 -10.90 1.94 24.72
C PHE A 54 -12.30 2.47 25.04
N LYS A 55 -13.16 1.64 25.64
CA LYS A 55 -14.60 1.94 25.82
C LYS A 55 -14.90 2.35 27.25
N TYR A 56 -14.37 1.60 28.21
CA TYR A 56 -14.68 1.76 29.63
C TYR A 56 -13.66 2.65 30.38
N HIS A 57 -12.57 3.06 29.73
CA HIS A 57 -11.50 3.84 30.38
C HIS A 57 -10.99 3.20 31.68
N ARG A 58 -10.93 1.86 31.70
CA ARG A 58 -10.40 1.11 32.83
C ARG A 58 -8.87 1.23 32.85
N PRO A 59 -8.24 1.29 34.05
CA PRO A 59 -6.79 1.29 34.15
C PRO A 59 -6.17 0.06 33.47
N ARG A 60 -5.19 0.25 32.59
CA ARG A 60 -4.47 -0.84 31.90
C ARG A 60 -2.96 -0.74 32.10
N GLY A 61 -2.33 -1.88 32.28
CA GLY A 61 -0.88 -2.04 32.37
C GLY A 61 -0.34 -2.94 31.26
N VAL A 62 0.98 -3.12 31.25
CA VAL A 62 1.65 -4.08 30.37
C VAL A 62 1.09 -5.49 30.63
N PHE A 63 0.77 -6.22 29.57
CA PHE A 63 0.11 -7.53 29.66
C PHE A 63 0.97 -8.68 29.12
N SER A 64 1.77 -8.40 28.10
CA SER A 64 2.60 -9.36 27.37
C SER A 64 4.05 -8.85 27.27
N ALA A 65 4.90 -9.50 26.46
CA ALA A 65 6.28 -9.06 26.20
C ALA A 65 6.64 -8.99 24.70
N GLY A 66 5.65 -9.09 23.82
CA GLY A 66 5.85 -9.17 22.36
C GLY A 66 4.81 -8.41 21.55
N VAL A 67 4.63 -8.84 20.31
CA VAL A 67 3.70 -8.23 19.35
C VAL A 67 2.23 -8.48 19.68
N GLU A 68 1.95 -9.41 20.58
CA GLU A 68 0.63 -9.77 21.10
C GLU A 68 0.08 -8.80 22.15
N GLU A 69 0.82 -7.73 22.49
CA GLU A 69 0.42 -6.72 23.49
C GLU A 69 -0.89 -6.00 23.12
N PRO A 70 -1.96 -6.13 23.94
CA PRO A 70 -3.23 -5.47 23.69
C PRO A 70 -3.41 -4.14 24.44
N ASN A 71 -2.62 -3.88 25.50
CA ASN A 71 -2.90 -2.81 26.46
C ASN A 71 -1.95 -1.62 26.35
N ALA A 72 -0.64 -1.87 26.39
CA ALA A 72 0.41 -0.87 26.49
C ALA A 72 0.70 -0.18 25.12
N LEU A 73 -0.31 0.52 24.60
CA LEU A 73 -0.23 1.31 23.36
C LEU A 73 0.11 2.77 23.67
N VAL A 74 1.14 3.28 23.00
CA VAL A 74 1.67 4.63 23.18
C VAL A 74 1.80 5.37 21.86
N ALA A 75 1.80 6.70 21.92
CA ALA A 75 2.32 7.52 20.84
C ALA A 75 3.82 7.73 21.07
N LEU A 76 4.65 7.42 20.07
CA LEU A 76 6.09 7.69 20.10
C LEU A 76 6.43 8.98 19.34
N ARG A 77 7.49 9.65 19.79
CA ARG A 77 8.08 10.84 19.14
C ARG A 77 7.08 12.01 19.05
N GLU A 78 7.53 13.11 18.46
CA GLU A 78 6.76 14.36 18.34
C GLU A 78 6.76 14.89 16.89
N GLY A 79 5.92 15.91 16.63
CA GLY A 79 5.81 16.58 15.32
C GLY A 79 5.58 15.60 14.15
N ALA A 80 6.22 15.86 13.02
CA ALA A 80 6.13 15.06 11.81
C ALA A 80 6.51 13.58 11.96
N ARG A 81 7.21 13.19 13.04
CA ARG A 81 7.64 11.81 13.31
C ARG A 81 6.73 11.07 14.31
N ARG A 82 5.65 11.72 14.79
CA ARG A 82 4.71 11.14 15.76
C ARG A 82 4.09 9.83 15.22
N GLU A 83 4.21 8.76 15.98
CA GLU A 83 3.68 7.44 15.64
C GLU A 83 2.71 6.93 16.70
N PRO A 84 1.38 6.96 16.44
CA PRO A 84 0.38 6.49 17.39
C PRO A 84 0.27 4.96 17.39
N ASN A 85 -0.33 4.41 18.46
CA ASN A 85 -0.64 2.99 18.62
C ASN A 85 0.57 2.05 18.55
N THR A 86 1.76 2.55 18.94
CA THR A 86 2.93 1.70 19.05
C THR A 86 2.84 0.87 20.32
N ARG A 87 3.12 -0.44 20.23
CA ARG A 87 3.18 -1.31 21.40
C ARG A 87 4.49 -1.07 22.15
N ALA A 88 4.41 -0.69 23.41
CA ALA A 88 5.58 -0.43 24.24
C ALA A 88 6.50 -1.65 24.40
N THR A 89 5.97 -2.86 24.21
CA THR A 89 6.66 -4.14 24.28
C THR A 89 7.62 -4.41 23.12
N VAL A 90 7.47 -3.71 21.99
CA VAL A 90 8.34 -3.90 20.80
C VAL A 90 9.09 -2.63 20.41
N ALA A 91 8.85 -1.52 21.12
CA ALA A 91 9.60 -0.28 20.96
C ALA A 91 10.95 -0.39 21.67
N GLU A 92 12.03 -0.60 20.92
CA GLU A 92 13.40 -0.56 21.44
C GLU A 92 13.69 0.82 22.05
N LEU A 93 14.28 0.83 23.25
CA LEU A 93 14.63 2.07 23.93
C LEU A 93 15.87 2.70 23.27
N PHE A 94 15.84 4.02 23.07
CA PHE A 94 16.99 4.83 22.67
C PHE A 94 17.08 6.11 23.53
N ASP A 95 18.26 6.73 23.63
CA ASP A 95 18.42 7.95 24.43
C ASP A 95 17.58 9.10 23.86
N GLY A 96 16.82 9.76 24.72
CA GLY A 96 15.91 10.84 24.33
C GLY A 96 14.55 10.36 23.81
N LEU A 97 14.21 9.07 23.89
CA LEU A 97 12.88 8.58 23.49
C LEU A 97 11.77 9.32 24.25
N VAL A 98 10.77 9.81 23.51
CA VAL A 98 9.56 10.43 24.06
C VAL A 98 8.36 9.54 23.74
N ALA A 99 7.58 9.22 24.77
CA ALA A 99 6.36 8.44 24.66
C ALA A 99 5.20 9.08 25.44
N GLU A 100 4.00 9.01 24.88
CA GLU A 100 2.77 9.47 25.50
C GLU A 100 1.74 8.33 25.57
N SER A 101 1.10 8.18 26.73
CA SER A 101 -0.03 7.27 26.86
C SER A 101 -1.28 7.79 26.15
N GLN A 102 -2.10 6.85 25.70
CA GLN A 102 -3.28 7.12 24.88
C GLN A 102 -4.59 6.90 25.65
N ASN A 103 -5.72 7.34 25.05
CA ASN A 103 -7.10 7.16 25.55
C ASN A 103 -7.39 7.74 26.94
N ARG A 104 -6.85 8.91 27.26
CA ARG A 104 -6.96 9.52 28.60
C ARG A 104 -7.30 11.01 28.54
N SER A 105 -7.99 11.53 29.55
CA SER A 105 -8.16 13.00 29.71
C SER A 105 -8.47 13.44 31.16
N PRO A 106 -7.74 14.41 31.74
CA PRO A 106 -6.54 15.05 31.20
C PRO A 106 -5.27 14.18 31.28
N ASN A 107 -5.20 13.20 32.19
CA ASN A 107 -4.01 12.35 32.35
C ASN A 107 -4.38 10.91 32.78
N LEU A 108 -3.39 10.02 32.88
CA LEU A 108 -3.66 8.59 33.19
C LEU A 108 -4.32 8.38 34.54
N LYS A 109 -3.98 9.14 35.59
CA LYS A 109 -4.53 8.93 36.94
C LYS A 109 -5.91 9.56 37.07
N TYR A 110 -6.08 10.77 36.56
CA TYR A 110 -7.31 11.53 36.59
C TYR A 110 -7.93 11.51 35.19
N ASP A 111 -8.68 10.46 34.87
CA ASP A 111 -9.37 10.31 33.59
C ASP A 111 -10.87 10.53 33.75
N ILE A 112 -11.40 11.66 33.27
CA ILE A 112 -12.81 12.04 33.39
C ILE A 112 -13.71 11.00 32.71
N GLN A 113 -13.23 10.37 31.64
CA GLN A 113 -14.00 9.36 30.90
C GLN A 113 -14.16 8.05 31.67
N SER A 114 -13.48 7.84 32.81
CA SER A 114 -13.72 6.68 33.68
C SER A 114 -15.13 6.64 34.26
N LEU A 115 -15.88 7.75 34.21
CA LEU A 115 -17.32 7.79 34.54
C LEU A 115 -18.15 6.84 33.66
N ASN A 116 -17.67 6.48 32.46
CA ASN A 116 -18.31 5.49 31.59
C ASN A 116 -18.52 4.14 32.30
N GLN A 117 -17.71 3.82 33.33
CA GLN A 117 -17.87 2.60 34.12
C GLN A 117 -19.17 2.58 34.92
N ALA A 118 -19.64 3.72 35.43
CA ALA A 118 -20.88 3.80 36.20
C ALA A 118 -22.13 3.52 35.33
N ILE A 119 -22.04 3.82 34.04
CA ILE A 119 -23.11 3.58 33.05
C ILE A 119 -22.82 2.39 32.13
N ALA A 120 -21.80 1.57 32.43
CA ALA A 120 -21.35 0.50 31.54
C ALA A 120 -22.45 -0.51 31.17
N ARG A 121 -23.45 -0.71 32.05
CA ARG A 121 -24.63 -1.55 31.79
C ARG A 121 -25.48 -1.03 30.62
N PHE A 122 -25.48 0.28 30.37
CA PHE A 122 -26.23 0.91 29.28
C PHE A 122 -25.43 1.01 27.98
N ILE A 123 -24.15 0.64 27.99
CA ILE A 123 -23.26 0.67 26.83
C ILE A 123 -22.79 -0.76 26.49
N PRO A 124 -23.68 -1.71 26.14
CA PRO A 124 -23.27 -3.04 25.70
C PRO A 124 -22.59 -3.00 24.31
N ALA A 125 -22.04 -4.13 23.84
CA ALA A 125 -21.71 -4.29 22.43
C ALA A 125 -22.91 -3.90 21.54
N GLY A 126 -22.64 -3.23 20.41
CA GLY A 126 -23.66 -2.76 19.47
C GLY A 126 -24.49 -1.54 19.92
N PHE A 127 -24.24 -0.95 21.10
CA PHE A 127 -24.99 0.22 21.61
C PHE A 127 -25.08 1.36 20.59
N TYR A 128 -23.95 1.74 19.98
CA TYR A 128 -23.91 2.86 19.04
C TYR A 128 -24.82 2.65 17.81
N TYR A 129 -24.81 1.44 17.25
CA TYR A 129 -25.66 1.08 16.11
C TYR A 129 -27.14 1.19 16.44
N LYS A 130 -27.54 0.71 17.63
CA LYS A 130 -28.95 0.69 18.06
C LYS A 130 -29.47 2.06 18.44
N THR A 131 -28.66 2.84 19.16
CA THR A 131 -29.11 4.10 19.77
C THR A 131 -29.01 5.28 18.81
N PHE A 132 -27.98 5.33 17.97
CA PHE A 132 -27.68 6.53 17.17
C PHE A 132 -27.87 6.32 15.66
N MET A 133 -27.47 5.17 15.09
CA MET A 133 -27.67 4.93 13.66
C MET A 133 -29.12 4.56 13.30
N GLY A 134 -29.86 3.87 14.17
CA GLY A 134 -31.24 3.47 13.88
C GLY A 134 -32.18 4.68 13.69
N PRO A 135 -32.70 5.28 14.76
CA PRO A 135 -33.72 6.33 14.67
C PRO A 135 -33.20 7.67 14.13
N PHE A 136 -31.88 7.90 14.13
CA PHE A 136 -31.30 9.22 13.87
C PHE A 136 -30.33 9.30 12.67
N ALA A 137 -30.12 8.22 11.90
CA ALA A 137 -29.13 8.17 10.80
C ALA A 137 -29.15 9.36 9.83
N ASN A 138 -30.34 9.89 9.50
CA ASN A 138 -30.50 10.99 8.56
C ASN A 138 -30.73 12.37 9.22
N THR A 139 -30.39 12.51 10.50
CA THR A 139 -30.71 13.71 11.28
C THR A 139 -29.48 14.56 11.60
N ARG A 140 -29.69 15.86 11.85
CA ARG A 140 -28.64 16.76 12.40
C ARG A 140 -28.11 16.26 13.76
N LEU A 141 -28.93 15.53 14.51
CA LEU A 141 -28.58 14.96 15.81
C LEU A 141 -27.49 13.88 15.68
N TRP A 142 -27.58 13.04 14.64
CA TRP A 142 -26.49 12.13 14.28
C TRP A 142 -25.20 12.89 13.96
N MET A 143 -25.25 13.92 13.11
CA MET A 143 -24.06 14.72 12.75
C MET A 143 -23.40 15.38 13.97
N PHE A 144 -24.19 15.70 15.01
CA PHE A 144 -23.67 16.20 16.28
C PHE A 144 -22.99 15.10 17.11
N PHE A 145 -23.67 13.96 17.34
CA PHE A 145 -23.12 12.82 18.08
C PHE A 145 -21.92 12.20 17.38
N GLU A 146 -21.92 12.14 16.05
CA GLU A 146 -20.82 11.63 15.23
C GLU A 146 -19.53 12.41 15.50
N LYS A 147 -19.57 13.73 15.63
CA LYS A 147 -18.37 14.54 15.96
C LYS A 147 -17.79 14.19 17.33
N ILE A 148 -18.65 13.96 18.31
CA ILE A 148 -18.23 13.59 19.68
C ILE A 148 -17.67 12.17 19.68
N ILE A 149 -18.37 11.25 19.02
CA ILE A 149 -18.01 9.83 18.97
C ILE A 149 -16.75 9.62 18.15
N ARG A 150 -16.54 10.35 17.05
CA ARG A 150 -15.26 10.30 16.29
C ARG A 150 -14.08 10.78 17.12
N LYS A 151 -14.27 11.74 18.04
CA LYS A 151 -13.22 12.20 18.96
C LYS A 151 -12.90 11.17 20.05
N SER A 152 -13.87 10.35 20.47
CA SER A 152 -13.68 9.32 21.49
C SER A 152 -13.39 7.91 20.93
N ALA A 153 -13.66 7.66 19.64
CA ALA A 153 -13.54 6.33 19.02
C ALA A 153 -12.15 6.00 18.44
N GLY A 154 -11.18 6.93 18.49
CA GLY A 154 -9.81 6.67 18.03
C GLY A 154 -8.87 6.32 19.19
N MET A 155 -8.03 5.29 19.03
CA MET A 155 -7.04 4.92 20.06
C MET A 155 -5.79 5.81 20.09
N GLY A 156 -5.45 6.50 19.00
CA GLY A 156 -4.25 7.35 18.91
C GLY A 156 -4.37 8.40 17.81
N THR A 157 -3.51 9.41 17.84
CA THR A 157 -3.58 10.58 16.95
C THR A 157 -2.30 10.75 16.14
N ALA A 158 -2.45 10.85 14.81
CA ALA A 158 -1.38 11.20 13.88
C ALA A 158 -1.12 12.72 13.90
N SER A 159 0.10 13.15 13.54
CA SER A 159 0.47 14.58 13.54
C SER A 159 -0.24 15.41 12.46
N GLY A 160 -0.57 14.79 11.32
CA GLY A 160 -1.10 15.50 10.14
C GLY A 160 -0.02 16.21 9.30
N GLU A 161 1.23 16.21 9.77
CA GLU A 161 2.39 16.72 9.04
C GLU A 161 2.96 15.67 8.08
N ALA A 162 3.76 16.12 7.10
CA ALA A 162 4.41 15.23 6.14
C ALA A 162 5.56 14.45 6.78
N ASP A 163 5.55 13.12 6.62
CA ASP A 163 6.60 12.23 7.13
C ASP A 163 7.98 12.58 6.52
N PRO A 164 8.98 12.98 7.34
CA PRO A 164 10.30 13.34 6.85
C PRO A 164 11.16 12.12 6.51
N ASP A 165 10.80 10.92 6.94
CA ASP A 165 11.63 9.71 6.80
C ASP A 165 11.70 9.19 5.37
N ARG A 166 12.85 8.59 5.05
CA ARG A 166 13.07 7.87 3.80
C ARG A 166 12.75 6.39 3.99
N TYR A 167 12.20 5.78 2.96
CA TYR A 167 11.86 4.37 2.93
C TYR A 167 12.46 3.72 1.69
N ASP A 168 12.74 2.43 1.76
CA ASP A 168 13.44 1.70 0.69
C ASP A 168 12.79 0.36 0.39
N ARG A 169 13.11 -0.23 -0.76
CA ARG A 169 12.61 -1.54 -1.21
C ARG A 169 13.76 -2.44 -1.63
N MET A 170 13.74 -3.70 -1.19
CA MET A 170 14.68 -4.74 -1.58
C MET A 170 13.97 -6.01 -2.06
N HIS A 171 14.64 -6.72 -2.97
CA HIS A 171 14.18 -7.99 -3.51
C HIS A 171 15.29 -9.02 -3.33
N ALA A 172 14.97 -10.22 -2.86
CA ALA A 172 15.94 -11.29 -2.69
C ALA A 172 15.35 -12.66 -3.02
N HIS A 173 16.20 -13.54 -3.54
CA HIS A 173 15.89 -14.95 -3.79
C HIS A 173 16.72 -15.83 -2.87
N CYS A 174 16.15 -16.94 -2.42
CA CYS A 174 16.85 -17.94 -1.61
C CYS A 174 16.32 -19.35 -1.91
N ASP A 175 17.10 -20.36 -1.54
CA ASP A 175 16.67 -21.75 -1.63
C ASP A 175 15.74 -22.05 -0.43
N VAL A 176 16.13 -21.64 0.78
CA VAL A 176 15.32 -21.80 2.00
C VAL A 176 15.14 -20.46 2.70
N LEU A 177 13.89 -20.02 2.89
CA LEU A 177 13.55 -18.90 3.78
C LEU A 177 13.07 -19.45 5.13
N VAL A 178 13.75 -19.10 6.22
CA VAL A 178 13.33 -19.42 7.58
C VAL A 178 12.71 -18.18 8.23
N ILE A 179 11.47 -18.30 8.70
CA ILE A 179 10.74 -17.20 9.35
C ILE A 179 10.60 -17.52 10.84
N GLY A 180 11.28 -16.75 11.67
CA GLY A 180 11.40 -16.95 13.11
C GLY A 180 12.78 -17.49 13.48
N GLY A 181 13.46 -16.78 14.38
CA GLY A 181 14.83 -17.01 14.85
C GLY A 181 14.91 -17.67 16.22
N GLY A 182 13.86 -18.37 16.65
CA GLY A 182 13.89 -19.21 17.85
C GLY A 182 14.66 -20.51 17.66
N ALA A 183 14.63 -21.39 18.68
CA ALA A 183 15.34 -22.68 18.65
C ALA A 183 15.09 -23.52 17.37
N ALA A 184 13.83 -23.66 16.94
CA ALA A 184 13.50 -24.39 15.70
C ALA A 184 14.05 -23.71 14.45
N GLY A 185 13.95 -22.39 14.36
CA GLY A 185 14.42 -21.63 13.20
C GLY A 185 15.94 -21.62 13.08
N LEU A 186 16.65 -21.44 14.19
CA LEU A 186 18.11 -21.55 14.24
C LEU A 186 18.58 -22.97 13.87
N SER A 187 17.92 -24.00 14.41
CA SER A 187 18.20 -25.39 14.08
C SER A 187 17.95 -25.70 12.59
N ALA A 188 16.85 -25.20 12.03
CA ALA A 188 16.50 -25.34 10.62
C ALA A 188 17.47 -24.61 9.68
N ALA A 189 17.80 -23.36 10.01
CA ALA A 189 18.74 -22.56 9.22
C ALA A 189 20.14 -23.17 9.24
N LEU A 190 20.58 -23.72 10.38
CA LEU A 190 21.88 -24.37 10.48
C LEU A 190 21.92 -25.64 9.64
N ALA A 191 20.89 -26.49 9.75
CA ALA A 191 20.78 -27.71 8.96
C ALA A 191 20.78 -27.43 7.44
N ALA A 192 20.00 -26.44 7.00
CA ALA A 192 19.94 -26.08 5.58
C ALA A 192 21.22 -25.37 5.09
N GLY A 193 21.81 -24.50 5.91
CA GLY A 193 23.03 -23.78 5.58
C GLY A 193 24.26 -24.68 5.51
N GLU A 194 24.40 -25.63 6.45
CA GLU A 194 25.50 -26.61 6.42
C GLU A 194 25.40 -27.55 5.21
N ALA A 195 24.20 -27.86 4.73
CA ALA A 195 23.98 -28.59 3.47
C ALA A 195 24.32 -27.76 2.21
N GLY A 196 24.66 -26.47 2.36
CA GLY A 196 25.07 -25.58 1.27
C GLY A 196 23.93 -24.84 0.58
N ALA A 197 22.70 -24.88 1.10
CA ALA A 197 21.59 -24.10 0.55
C ALA A 197 21.81 -22.59 0.79
N ARG A 198 21.28 -21.73 -0.09
CA ARG A 198 21.17 -20.30 0.22
C ARG A 198 20.02 -20.06 1.16
N VAL A 199 20.34 -19.69 2.40
CA VAL A 199 19.37 -19.51 3.48
C VAL A 199 19.23 -18.04 3.81
N ILE A 200 17.99 -17.57 3.92
CA ILE A 200 17.70 -16.31 4.58
C ILE A 200 16.88 -16.64 5.83
N LEU A 201 17.33 -16.19 7.00
CA LEU A 201 16.55 -16.23 8.24
C LEU A 201 16.10 -14.82 8.57
N VAL A 202 14.79 -14.63 8.73
CA VAL A 202 14.19 -13.38 9.20
C VAL A 202 13.58 -13.57 10.58
N ASP A 203 13.76 -12.59 11.45
CA ASP A 203 13.12 -12.54 12.76
C ASP A 203 12.73 -11.10 13.11
N GLU A 204 11.57 -10.93 13.74
CA GLU A 204 11.05 -9.60 14.06
C GLU A 204 11.74 -8.92 15.24
N THR A 205 12.45 -9.68 16.08
CA THR A 205 13.11 -9.18 17.28
C THR A 205 14.53 -8.69 16.97
N PRO A 206 15.11 -7.83 17.83
CA PRO A 206 16.49 -7.36 17.66
C PRO A 206 17.55 -8.43 17.92
N ARG A 207 17.21 -9.49 18.66
CA ARG A 207 18.13 -10.55 19.09
C ARG A 207 17.51 -11.92 18.80
N LEU A 208 18.17 -12.71 17.96
CA LEU A 208 17.77 -14.10 17.70
C LEU A 208 17.82 -14.95 18.98
N GLY A 209 17.12 -16.08 18.99
CA GLY A 209 16.99 -17.01 20.12
C GLY A 209 15.55 -17.21 20.56
N GLY A 210 14.66 -16.24 20.31
CA GLY A 210 13.26 -16.30 20.72
C GLY A 210 13.14 -16.65 22.21
N ARG A 211 12.33 -17.65 22.54
CA ARG A 211 12.13 -18.10 23.94
C ARG A 211 13.39 -18.60 24.65
N LEU A 212 14.45 -19.00 23.94
CA LEU A 212 15.74 -19.32 24.60
C LEU A 212 16.39 -18.12 25.28
N ASN A 213 15.97 -16.90 24.94
CA ASN A 213 16.40 -15.67 25.62
C ASN A 213 15.53 -15.36 26.85
N GLN A 214 14.34 -15.96 26.95
CA GLN A 214 13.28 -15.61 27.89
C GLN A 214 13.02 -16.70 28.94
N ASP A 215 13.47 -17.93 28.69
CA ASP A 215 13.32 -19.07 29.57
C ASP A 215 14.69 -19.64 29.97
N VAL A 216 14.76 -20.26 31.14
CA VAL A 216 15.97 -20.92 31.63
C VAL A 216 16.02 -22.37 31.15
N TYR A 217 16.90 -22.64 30.17
CA TYR A 217 17.15 -23.97 29.62
C TYR A 217 18.65 -24.29 29.55
N LYS A 218 18.99 -25.59 29.61
CA LYS A 218 20.31 -26.13 29.30
C LYS A 218 20.29 -26.93 28.01
N ILE A 219 21.31 -26.73 27.17
CA ILE A 219 21.53 -27.41 25.90
C ILE A 219 22.98 -27.93 25.89
N GLY A 220 23.14 -29.22 26.19
CA GLY A 220 24.42 -29.79 26.57
C GLY A 220 24.93 -29.14 27.86
N ASP A 221 26.17 -28.67 27.84
CA ASP A 221 26.78 -27.93 28.95
C ASP A 221 26.53 -26.42 28.87
N LEU A 222 25.81 -25.95 27.86
CA LEU A 222 25.56 -24.52 27.60
C LEU A 222 24.17 -24.11 28.13
N SER A 223 24.06 -22.85 28.54
CA SER A 223 22.76 -22.19 28.65
C SER A 223 22.11 -21.99 27.28
N GLY A 224 20.79 -21.80 27.25
CA GLY A 224 20.07 -21.45 26.02
C GLY A 224 20.66 -20.23 25.30
N GLY A 225 21.05 -19.20 26.03
CA GLY A 225 21.66 -17.99 25.48
C GLY A 225 23.04 -18.23 24.83
N GLU A 226 23.90 -19.03 25.48
CA GLU A 226 25.22 -19.39 24.94
C GLU A 226 25.10 -20.26 23.68
N TRP A 227 24.15 -21.21 23.66
CA TRP A 227 23.89 -22.03 22.47
C TRP A 227 23.42 -21.17 21.29
N VAL A 228 22.56 -20.17 21.54
CA VAL A 228 22.12 -19.21 20.52
C VAL A 228 23.31 -18.45 19.94
N GLU A 229 24.17 -17.90 20.78
CA GLU A 229 25.36 -17.15 20.35
C GLU A 229 26.31 -18.00 19.50
N GLN A 230 26.58 -19.24 19.92
CA GLN A 230 27.39 -20.17 19.13
C GLN A 230 26.73 -20.55 17.78
N THR A 231 25.41 -20.71 17.76
CA THR A 231 24.69 -21.05 16.54
C THR A 231 24.67 -19.89 15.55
N ILE A 232 24.47 -18.66 16.03
CA ILE A 232 24.59 -17.45 15.21
C ILE A 232 25.99 -17.34 14.62
N ALA A 233 27.04 -17.54 15.42
CA ALA A 233 28.42 -17.49 14.95
C ALA A 233 28.67 -18.50 13.81
N LYS A 234 28.16 -19.74 13.93
CA LYS A 234 28.21 -20.74 12.86
C LYS A 234 27.47 -20.29 11.61
N LEU A 235 26.24 -19.79 11.75
CA LEU A 235 25.43 -19.32 10.62
C LEU A 235 26.09 -18.14 9.90
N THR A 236 26.65 -17.18 10.63
CA THR A 236 27.33 -16.02 10.05
C THR A 236 28.63 -16.40 9.32
N ALA A 237 29.28 -17.49 9.73
CA ALA A 237 30.46 -18.01 9.02
C ALA A 237 30.12 -18.67 7.67
N LEU A 238 28.85 -18.99 7.40
CA LEU A 238 28.40 -19.58 6.15
C LEU A 238 28.10 -18.48 5.11
N PRO A 239 28.81 -18.40 3.97
CA PRO A 239 28.65 -17.32 2.99
C PRO A 239 27.29 -17.34 2.26
N THR A 240 26.59 -18.47 2.30
CA THR A 240 25.26 -18.64 1.70
C THR A 240 24.11 -18.30 2.65
N VAL A 241 24.40 -17.92 3.90
CA VAL A 241 23.40 -17.64 4.93
C VAL A 241 23.34 -16.14 5.21
N LYS A 242 22.11 -15.60 5.24
CA LYS A 242 21.85 -14.21 5.65
C LYS A 242 20.88 -14.18 6.83
N LEU A 243 21.28 -13.49 7.89
CA LEU A 243 20.45 -13.27 9.07
C LEU A 243 19.90 -11.84 9.06
N LEU A 244 18.59 -11.71 9.18
CA LEU A 244 17.89 -10.42 9.17
C LEU A 244 17.03 -10.30 10.43
N THR A 245 17.58 -9.68 11.47
CA THR A 245 16.83 -9.28 12.68
C THR A 245 15.95 -8.07 12.40
N ARG A 246 15.05 -7.71 13.33
CA ARG A 246 14.13 -6.56 13.18
C ARG A 246 13.30 -6.59 11.90
N THR A 247 13.09 -7.79 11.35
CA THR A 247 12.48 -8.02 10.05
C THR A 247 11.24 -8.89 10.22
N THR A 248 10.07 -8.25 10.21
CA THR A 248 8.79 -8.95 10.37
C THR A 248 8.29 -9.40 9.01
N ALA A 249 8.22 -10.72 8.78
CA ALA A 249 7.47 -11.28 7.67
C ALA A 249 5.97 -11.08 7.92
N PHE A 250 5.35 -10.19 7.16
CA PHE A 250 3.95 -9.79 7.40
C PHE A 250 2.96 -10.50 6.47
N GLY A 251 3.41 -10.99 5.31
CA GLY A 251 2.54 -11.51 4.26
C GLY A 251 3.16 -12.68 3.49
N TYR A 252 2.38 -13.74 3.25
CA TYR A 252 2.74 -14.88 2.40
C TYR A 252 1.76 -14.96 1.21
N TYR A 253 2.30 -14.80 -0.01
CA TYR A 253 1.59 -14.75 -1.28
C TYR A 253 2.01 -15.86 -2.28
N ASP A 254 1.34 -15.90 -3.43
CA ASP A 254 1.57 -16.85 -4.51
C ASP A 254 3.03 -16.95 -5.00
N GLY A 255 3.43 -18.18 -5.35
CA GLY A 255 4.76 -18.48 -5.88
C GLY A 255 5.87 -18.28 -4.84
N ASN A 256 5.62 -18.67 -3.58
CA ASN A 256 6.54 -18.49 -2.44
C ASN A 256 7.11 -17.08 -2.34
N LEU A 257 6.22 -16.08 -2.48
CA LEU A 257 6.54 -14.68 -2.26
C LEU A 257 6.20 -14.28 -0.84
N ILE A 258 7.18 -13.75 -0.12
CA ILE A 258 7.00 -13.28 1.26
C ILE A 258 7.31 -11.79 1.30
N GLY A 259 6.35 -11.02 1.80
CA GLY A 259 6.54 -9.62 2.15
C GLY A 259 7.04 -9.50 3.58
N ALA A 260 8.10 -8.73 3.78
CA ALA A 260 8.59 -8.40 5.12
C ALA A 260 8.97 -6.92 5.23
N VAL A 261 9.00 -6.39 6.46
CA VAL A 261 9.50 -5.04 6.74
C VAL A 261 10.64 -5.15 7.76
N GLU A 262 11.80 -4.63 7.38
CA GLU A 262 12.96 -4.44 8.24
C GLU A 262 12.91 -3.04 8.86
N ARG A 263 12.96 -2.96 10.19
CA ARG A 263 13.13 -1.71 10.94
C ARG A 263 14.62 -1.38 11.03
N VAL A 264 15.05 -0.43 10.19
CA VAL A 264 16.48 -0.12 9.99
C VAL A 264 16.96 0.94 10.99
N SER A 265 16.19 2.00 11.22
CA SER A 265 16.56 3.08 12.15
C SER A 265 15.47 3.48 13.14
N ASP A 266 14.37 2.73 13.27
CA ASP A 266 13.33 3.01 14.27
C ASP A 266 13.88 3.01 15.72
N HIS A 267 14.93 2.22 15.97
CA HIS A 267 15.64 2.10 17.24
C HIS A 267 16.72 3.16 17.46
N LEU A 268 16.89 4.10 16.53
CA LEU A 268 17.84 5.20 16.63
C LEU A 268 17.10 6.52 16.96
N PRO A 269 17.74 7.44 17.71
CA PRO A 269 17.16 8.77 17.98
C PRO A 269 16.85 9.54 16.71
N GLU A 270 17.74 9.47 15.73
CA GLU A 270 17.60 10.08 14.41
C GLU A 270 17.98 9.10 13.30
N THR A 271 17.29 9.19 12.16
CA THR A 271 17.60 8.39 10.97
C THR A 271 18.79 9.01 10.23
N PRO A 272 19.94 8.31 10.09
CA PRO A 272 21.07 8.82 9.31
C PRO A 272 20.67 9.05 7.85
N VAL A 273 21.19 10.11 7.22
CA VAL A 273 20.80 10.53 5.85
C VAL A 273 20.93 9.41 4.81
N HIS A 274 21.90 8.50 4.97
CA HIS A 274 22.19 7.41 4.04
C HIS A 274 21.39 6.12 4.31
N LEU A 275 20.62 6.06 5.40
CA LEU A 275 19.79 4.91 5.76
C LEU A 275 18.29 5.24 5.60
N PRO A 276 17.46 4.28 5.18
CA PRO A 276 16.03 4.41 5.33
C PRO A 276 15.63 4.20 6.79
N ARG A 277 14.43 4.67 7.16
CA ARG A 277 13.79 4.30 8.41
C ARG A 277 13.42 2.82 8.42
N GLN A 278 12.66 2.43 7.40
CA GLN A 278 12.23 1.04 7.18
C GLN A 278 12.48 0.61 5.75
N ARG A 279 12.74 -0.68 5.58
CA ARG A 279 12.95 -1.30 4.27
C ARG A 279 11.93 -2.40 4.03
N TRP A 280 11.24 -2.30 2.91
CA TRP A 280 10.32 -3.32 2.43
C TRP A 280 11.08 -4.42 1.68
N TRP A 281 10.95 -5.66 2.13
CA TRP A 281 11.52 -6.83 1.47
C TRP A 281 10.46 -7.61 0.69
N ARG A 282 10.85 -8.07 -0.50
CA ARG A 282 10.16 -9.12 -1.26
C ARG A 282 11.09 -10.32 -1.39
N PHE A 283 10.82 -11.36 -0.64
CA PHE A 283 11.56 -12.63 -0.71
C PHE A 283 10.85 -13.61 -1.63
N ARG A 284 11.60 -14.22 -2.54
CA ARG A 284 11.17 -15.36 -3.35
C ARG A 284 11.97 -16.59 -2.95
N ALA A 285 11.32 -17.60 -2.37
CA ALA A 285 12.01 -18.78 -1.84
C ALA A 285 11.60 -20.05 -2.59
N LYS A 286 12.50 -21.03 -2.75
CA LYS A 286 12.08 -22.36 -3.24
C LYS A 286 11.33 -23.13 -2.15
N GLN A 287 11.81 -23.08 -0.91
CA GLN A 287 11.17 -23.67 0.27
C GLN A 287 11.05 -22.62 1.38
N VAL A 288 9.97 -22.68 2.17
CA VAL A 288 9.75 -21.80 3.32
C VAL A 288 9.58 -22.62 4.59
N ILE A 289 10.29 -22.25 5.66
CA ILE A 289 10.14 -22.84 6.98
C ILE A 289 9.50 -21.80 7.90
N LEU A 290 8.30 -22.09 8.39
CA LEU A 290 7.58 -21.28 9.36
C LEU A 290 7.94 -21.74 10.79
N ALA A 291 8.95 -21.11 11.37
CA ALA A 291 9.36 -21.30 12.76
C ALA A 291 8.82 -20.16 13.67
N THR A 292 7.58 -19.73 13.42
CA THR A 292 6.94 -18.53 13.99
C THR A 292 6.53 -18.63 15.45
N GLY A 293 6.84 -19.75 16.12
CA GLY A 293 6.53 -19.97 17.53
C GLY A 293 5.03 -20.13 17.82
N ALA A 294 4.67 -19.87 19.08
CA ALA A 294 3.30 -19.91 19.58
C ALA A 294 3.09 -18.73 20.54
N THR A 295 1.88 -18.17 20.56
CA THR A 295 1.47 -17.08 21.46
C THR A 295 0.79 -17.68 22.70
N GLU A 296 1.11 -17.19 23.89
CA GLU A 296 0.45 -17.64 25.12
C GLU A 296 -1.00 -17.14 25.17
N GLN A 297 -1.92 -18.02 25.58
CA GLN A 297 -3.33 -17.68 25.73
C GLN A 297 -3.61 -17.17 27.15
N PRO A 298 -4.43 -16.13 27.31
CA PRO A 298 -4.87 -15.69 28.63
C PRO A 298 -5.98 -16.60 29.20
N LEU A 299 -6.31 -16.39 30.48
CA LEU A 299 -7.47 -16.97 31.14
C LEU A 299 -8.54 -15.89 31.36
N VAL A 300 -9.82 -16.26 31.23
CA VAL A 300 -10.96 -15.33 31.41
C VAL A 300 -11.58 -15.53 32.79
N PHE A 301 -11.51 -14.50 33.62
CA PHE A 301 -11.99 -14.51 35.00
C PHE A 301 -12.40 -13.10 35.45
N GLY A 302 -12.97 -12.97 36.65
CA GLY A 302 -13.49 -11.70 37.15
C GLY A 302 -12.42 -10.62 37.26
N ASN A 303 -12.65 -9.47 36.63
CA ASN A 303 -11.75 -8.31 36.60
C ASN A 303 -10.32 -8.66 36.15
N ASN A 304 -10.17 -9.47 35.10
CA ASN A 304 -8.88 -9.93 34.58
C ASN A 304 -8.04 -8.88 33.81
N ASP A 305 -8.40 -7.60 33.86
CA ASP A 305 -7.79 -6.53 33.04
C ASP A 305 -6.91 -5.53 33.81
N ARG A 306 -6.75 -5.72 35.13
CA ARG A 306 -6.07 -4.76 36.01
C ARG A 306 -4.55 -4.66 35.75
N PRO A 307 -3.93 -3.48 35.97
CA PRO A 307 -2.47 -3.36 35.93
C PRO A 307 -1.80 -4.27 36.97
N GLY A 308 -0.83 -5.08 36.53
CA GLY A 308 -0.21 -6.14 37.33
C GLY A 308 -0.71 -7.54 37.01
N ILE A 309 -1.74 -7.68 36.16
CA ILE A 309 -2.09 -8.96 35.54
C ILE A 309 -1.33 -9.08 34.22
N MET A 310 -0.58 -10.17 34.05
CA MET A 310 0.31 -10.38 32.90
C MET A 310 0.29 -11.84 32.46
N LEU A 311 0.61 -12.12 31.20
CA LEU A 311 0.90 -13.46 30.71
C LEU A 311 2.13 -14.04 31.45
N ALA A 312 2.09 -15.33 31.80
CA ALA A 312 3.13 -15.95 32.61
C ALA A 312 4.48 -16.07 31.87
N GLY A 313 4.46 -16.30 30.55
CA GLY A 313 5.61 -16.20 29.66
C GLY A 313 6.17 -14.78 29.58
N ALA A 314 5.33 -13.75 29.61
CA ALA A 314 5.79 -12.36 29.62
C ALA A 314 6.50 -12.00 30.93
N VAL A 315 5.99 -12.47 32.07
CA VAL A 315 6.70 -12.31 33.36
C VAL A 315 8.10 -12.93 33.31
N ARG A 316 8.23 -14.13 32.73
CA ARG A 316 9.55 -14.77 32.52
C ARG A 316 10.44 -13.96 31.59
N ALA A 317 9.92 -13.46 30.48
CA ALA A 317 10.68 -12.60 29.58
C ALA A 317 11.21 -11.35 30.33
N TYR A 318 10.38 -10.68 31.11
CA TYR A 318 10.83 -9.52 31.91
C TYR A 318 11.92 -9.87 32.90
N ILE A 319 11.84 -11.01 33.59
CA ILE A 319 12.87 -11.45 34.54
C ILE A 319 14.16 -11.85 33.82
N ASN A 320 14.07 -12.77 32.87
CA ASN A 320 15.22 -13.46 32.30
C ASN A 320 15.90 -12.65 31.18
N GLU A 321 15.13 -11.97 30.32
CA GLU A 321 15.68 -11.18 29.22
C GLU A 321 15.99 -9.75 29.66
N TYR A 322 15.14 -9.13 30.48
CA TYR A 322 15.28 -7.70 30.82
C TYR A 322 15.74 -7.44 32.27
N GLY A 323 15.82 -8.46 33.13
CA GLY A 323 16.25 -8.31 34.52
C GLY A 323 15.29 -7.48 35.37
N VAL A 324 13.98 -7.59 35.11
CA VAL A 324 12.91 -6.84 35.78
C VAL A 324 11.97 -7.80 36.48
N LEU A 325 11.70 -7.56 37.77
CA LEU A 325 10.67 -8.26 38.54
C LEU A 325 9.40 -7.40 38.59
N PRO A 326 8.34 -7.71 37.81
CA PRO A 326 7.17 -6.81 37.68
C PRO A 326 6.36 -6.61 38.98
N GLY A 327 6.44 -7.56 39.91
CA GLY A 327 5.85 -7.49 41.25
C GLY A 327 6.49 -8.51 42.19
N ARG A 328 6.40 -8.26 43.50
CA ARG A 328 7.11 -9.03 44.53
C ARG A 328 6.26 -10.11 45.20
N ARG A 329 4.93 -9.97 45.18
CA ARG A 329 3.97 -10.95 45.72
C ARG A 329 3.16 -11.49 44.55
N ALA A 330 3.58 -12.63 44.03
CA ALA A 330 3.06 -13.20 42.80
C ALA A 330 2.06 -14.32 43.06
N VAL A 331 0.92 -14.27 42.38
CA VAL A 331 0.07 -15.44 42.17
C VAL A 331 0.22 -15.90 40.73
N ILE A 332 0.38 -17.19 40.53
CA ILE A 332 0.43 -17.81 39.21
C ILE A 332 -0.87 -18.58 39.01
N PHE A 333 -1.67 -18.21 38.00
CA PHE A 333 -2.91 -18.90 37.66
C PHE A 333 -2.76 -19.65 36.34
N THR A 334 -2.95 -20.97 36.36
CA THR A 334 -2.67 -21.81 35.20
C THR A 334 -3.60 -23.00 35.04
N ASN A 335 -3.62 -23.56 33.83
CA ASN A 335 -4.20 -24.84 33.47
C ASN A 335 -3.16 -25.82 32.85
N ASN A 336 -1.87 -25.51 32.97
CA ASN A 336 -0.79 -26.23 32.31
C ASN A 336 0.54 -26.13 33.11
N ASP A 337 1.53 -26.94 32.74
CA ASP A 337 2.80 -27.03 33.47
C ASP A 337 3.76 -25.86 33.23
N ASP A 338 3.64 -25.16 32.09
CA ASP A 338 4.65 -24.16 31.70
C ASP A 338 4.70 -22.98 32.67
N ALA A 339 3.56 -22.64 33.30
CA ALA A 339 3.50 -21.56 34.29
C ALA A 339 4.26 -21.86 35.59
N TYR A 340 4.54 -23.13 35.91
CA TYR A 340 5.39 -23.47 37.07
C TYR A 340 6.83 -22.99 36.88
N ARG A 341 7.31 -22.87 35.63
CA ARG A 341 8.59 -22.22 35.34
C ARG A 341 8.56 -20.74 35.76
N THR A 342 7.46 -20.04 35.50
CA THR A 342 7.28 -18.66 35.96
C THR A 342 7.31 -18.55 37.49
N ALA A 343 6.69 -19.50 38.21
CA ALA A 343 6.76 -19.54 39.67
C ALA A 343 8.21 -19.64 40.17
N LEU A 344 8.99 -20.55 39.58
CA LEU A 344 10.40 -20.74 39.91
C LEU A 344 11.25 -19.50 39.59
N ASP A 345 11.05 -18.88 38.43
CA ASP A 345 11.80 -17.70 38.01
C ASP A 345 11.52 -16.49 38.92
N VAL A 346 10.26 -16.29 39.32
CA VAL A 346 9.90 -15.23 40.29
C VAL A 346 10.62 -15.43 41.63
N ILE A 347 10.68 -16.67 42.13
CA ILE A 347 11.36 -16.99 43.41
C ILE A 347 12.86 -16.77 43.28
N ASN A 348 13.46 -17.29 42.20
CA ASN A 348 14.89 -17.15 41.94
C ASN A 348 15.29 -15.67 41.74
N ALA A 349 14.38 -14.83 41.24
CA ALA A 349 14.55 -13.38 41.12
C ALA A 349 14.36 -12.60 42.43
N GLY A 350 14.04 -13.27 43.54
CA GLY A 350 13.85 -12.64 44.85
C GLY A 350 12.42 -12.17 45.14
N GLY A 351 11.40 -12.81 44.53
CA GLY A 351 10.00 -12.62 44.90
C GLY A 351 9.77 -12.95 46.38
N ALA A 352 9.02 -12.07 47.07
CA ALA A 352 8.79 -12.16 48.51
C ALA A 352 7.75 -13.23 48.89
N ALA A 353 6.76 -13.47 48.04
CA ALA A 353 5.75 -14.50 48.23
C ALA A 353 5.24 -15.00 46.88
N VAL A 354 5.15 -16.33 46.71
CA VAL A 354 4.66 -16.96 45.49
C VAL A 354 3.64 -18.04 45.82
N ALA A 355 2.51 -18.03 45.13
CA ALA A 355 1.50 -19.09 45.17
C ALA A 355 1.10 -19.50 43.75
N VAL A 356 0.82 -20.77 43.54
CA VAL A 356 0.28 -21.30 42.29
C VAL A 356 -1.15 -21.75 42.53
N VAL A 357 -2.08 -21.28 41.71
CA VAL A 357 -3.44 -21.82 41.60
C VAL A 357 -3.57 -22.49 40.24
N ASP A 358 -3.77 -23.80 40.29
CA ASP A 358 -3.83 -24.68 39.13
C ASP A 358 -5.25 -25.21 38.99
N ALA A 359 -5.85 -24.94 37.83
CA ALA A 359 -7.20 -25.37 37.50
C ALA A 359 -7.35 -26.90 37.50
N ARG A 360 -6.26 -27.63 37.25
CA ARG A 360 -6.25 -29.09 37.15
C ARG A 360 -6.34 -29.71 38.53
N LYS A 361 -7.13 -30.78 38.68
CA LYS A 361 -7.39 -31.41 39.99
C LYS A 361 -6.18 -32.12 40.59
N ASN A 362 -5.48 -32.93 39.80
CA ASN A 362 -4.36 -33.77 40.26
C ASN A 362 -3.17 -33.80 39.28
N PRO A 363 -2.62 -32.65 38.86
CA PRO A 363 -1.48 -32.63 37.95
C PRO A 363 -0.21 -33.17 38.63
N ARG A 364 0.63 -33.90 37.89
CA ARG A 364 1.92 -34.44 38.35
C ARG A 364 2.99 -34.25 37.28
N SER A 365 4.06 -33.57 37.65
CA SER A 365 5.28 -33.44 36.83
C SER A 365 6.45 -32.97 37.68
N THR A 366 7.66 -33.12 37.14
CA THR A 366 8.90 -32.69 37.79
C THR A 366 8.91 -31.20 38.14
N LEU A 367 8.30 -30.34 37.32
CA LEU A 367 8.18 -28.90 37.58
C LEU A 367 7.31 -28.60 38.81
N ILE A 368 6.22 -29.35 38.97
CA ILE A 368 5.30 -29.21 40.12
C ILE A 368 6.02 -29.64 41.39
N ASP A 369 6.72 -30.76 41.36
CA ASP A 369 7.47 -31.28 42.50
C ASP A 369 8.62 -30.34 42.89
N HIS A 370 9.36 -29.80 41.92
CA HIS A 370 10.40 -28.78 42.17
C HIS A 370 9.81 -27.50 42.77
N THR A 371 8.68 -27.03 42.25
CA THR A 371 8.00 -25.83 42.77
C THR A 371 7.55 -26.03 44.22
N ARG A 372 6.94 -27.18 44.55
CA ARG A 372 6.59 -27.54 45.93
C ARG A 372 7.82 -27.63 46.84
N GLY A 373 8.92 -28.19 46.33
CA GLY A 373 10.19 -28.29 47.05
C GLY A 373 10.82 -26.94 47.42
N LYS A 374 10.44 -25.85 46.74
CA LYS A 374 10.82 -24.47 47.07
C LYS A 374 9.89 -23.81 48.11
N GLY A 375 8.96 -24.55 48.70
CA GLY A 375 8.02 -24.05 49.71
C GLY A 375 6.82 -23.27 49.13
N VAL A 376 6.55 -23.40 47.83
CA VAL A 376 5.46 -22.69 47.16
C VAL A 376 4.14 -23.35 47.48
N THR A 377 3.15 -22.54 47.88
CA THR A 377 1.78 -23.02 48.04
C THR A 377 1.18 -23.32 46.66
N VAL A 378 0.81 -24.58 46.41
CA VAL A 378 0.15 -25.01 45.17
C VAL A 378 -1.28 -25.47 45.46
N LEU A 379 -2.25 -24.83 44.81
CA LEU A 379 -3.68 -25.09 44.96
C LEU A 379 -4.22 -25.73 43.69
N THR A 380 -4.35 -27.04 43.70
CA THR A 380 -4.90 -27.79 42.56
C THR A 380 -6.42 -27.81 42.61
N GLY A 381 -7.09 -27.88 41.45
CA GLY A 381 -8.55 -27.82 41.34
C GLY A 381 -9.16 -26.47 41.72
N HIS A 382 -8.38 -25.39 41.67
CA HIS A 382 -8.82 -24.04 42.03
C HIS A 382 -8.69 -23.08 40.86
N ALA A 383 -9.48 -22.01 40.89
CA ALA A 383 -9.42 -20.92 39.92
C ALA A 383 -9.37 -19.57 40.62
N VAL A 384 -8.68 -18.60 40.01
CA VAL A 384 -8.88 -17.18 40.35
C VAL A 384 -10.25 -16.77 39.80
N VAL A 385 -11.16 -16.35 40.67
CA VAL A 385 -12.54 -16.00 40.31
C VAL A 385 -12.77 -14.49 40.23
N ASN A 386 -11.96 -13.71 40.95
CA ASN A 386 -12.05 -12.25 40.96
C ASN A 386 -10.71 -11.59 41.36
N THR A 387 -10.53 -10.31 41.03
CA THR A 387 -9.36 -9.51 41.41
C THR A 387 -9.72 -8.15 41.99
N HIS A 388 -8.82 -7.63 42.83
CA HIS A 388 -8.99 -6.40 43.59
C HIS A 388 -7.84 -5.42 43.38
N GLY A 389 -8.15 -4.13 43.52
CA GLY A 389 -7.23 -3.03 43.25
C GLY A 389 -7.83 -2.03 42.25
N HIS A 390 -7.10 -0.96 41.94
CA HIS A 390 -7.54 0.05 40.97
C HIS A 390 -6.44 0.37 39.96
N PHE A 391 -5.43 1.15 40.35
CA PHE A 391 -4.27 1.46 39.50
C PHE A 391 -3.19 0.39 39.52
N GLU A 392 -3.31 -0.56 40.44
CA GLU A 392 -2.50 -1.76 40.54
C GLU A 392 -3.32 -2.87 41.19
N LEU A 393 -2.96 -4.11 40.88
CA LEU A 393 -3.44 -5.31 41.56
C LEU A 393 -3.01 -5.30 43.03
N GLN A 394 -3.93 -5.66 43.92
CA GLN A 394 -3.69 -5.73 45.36
C GLN A 394 -4.01 -7.11 45.96
N ALA A 395 -4.97 -7.83 45.39
CA ALA A 395 -5.34 -9.17 45.82
C ALA A 395 -6.15 -9.91 44.75
N VAL A 396 -6.23 -11.23 44.91
CA VAL A 396 -7.09 -12.14 44.12
C VAL A 396 -7.96 -12.99 45.03
N ASP A 397 -9.16 -13.33 44.56
CA ASP A 397 -10.02 -14.32 45.21
C ASP A 397 -9.88 -15.65 44.46
N VAL A 398 -9.64 -16.73 45.21
CA VAL A 398 -9.42 -18.08 44.70
C VAL A 398 -10.51 -19.00 45.25
N ALA A 399 -11.13 -19.81 44.40
CA ALA A 399 -12.17 -20.77 44.80
C ALA A 399 -12.00 -22.11 44.07
N PRO A 400 -12.58 -23.22 44.57
CA PRO A 400 -12.61 -24.48 43.84
C PRO A 400 -13.30 -24.32 42.48
N ILE A 401 -12.73 -24.92 41.44
CA ILE A 401 -13.20 -24.74 40.06
C ILE A 401 -14.59 -25.33 39.82
N ASP A 402 -14.97 -26.34 40.62
CA ASP A 402 -16.29 -26.99 40.57
C ASP A 402 -17.41 -26.11 41.19
N GLY A 403 -17.07 -25.01 41.88
CA GLY A 403 -18.04 -24.03 42.42
C GLY A 403 -18.54 -24.27 43.84
N ASP A 404 -18.23 -25.42 44.45
CA ASP A 404 -18.82 -25.86 45.74
C ASP A 404 -18.09 -25.39 47.01
N GLY A 405 -17.17 -24.40 46.93
CA GLY A 405 -16.36 -23.98 48.08
C GLY A 405 -16.21 -22.47 48.25
N ALA A 406 -15.94 -22.05 49.50
CA ALA A 406 -15.75 -20.65 49.85
C ALA A 406 -14.50 -20.06 49.18
N ALA A 407 -14.64 -18.85 48.62
CA ALA A 407 -13.51 -18.12 48.07
C ALA A 407 -12.55 -17.67 49.18
N ARG A 408 -11.25 -17.79 48.94
CA ARG A 408 -10.18 -17.30 49.82
C ARG A 408 -9.43 -16.16 49.13
N ARG A 409 -9.13 -15.10 49.87
CA ARG A 409 -8.35 -13.97 49.34
C ARG A 409 -6.85 -14.20 49.53
N LEU A 410 -6.06 -13.90 48.49
CA LEU A 410 -4.60 -13.86 48.52
C LEU A 410 -4.10 -12.47 48.11
N ASP A 411 -3.33 -11.82 48.97
CA ASP A 411 -2.73 -10.52 48.66
C ASP A 411 -1.59 -10.68 47.65
N CYS A 412 -1.60 -9.89 46.58
CA CYS A 412 -0.62 -9.95 45.52
C CYS A 412 -0.54 -8.63 44.74
N ASP A 413 0.63 -8.35 44.17
CA ASP A 413 0.86 -7.20 43.29
C ASP A 413 1.17 -7.60 41.84
N LEU A 414 1.28 -8.92 41.60
CA LEU A 414 1.47 -9.56 40.31
C LEU A 414 0.58 -10.81 40.22
N LEU A 415 -0.19 -10.91 39.14
CA LEU A 415 -0.89 -12.14 38.75
C LEU A 415 -0.40 -12.56 37.37
N ALA A 416 0.35 -13.66 37.32
CA ALA A 416 0.82 -14.25 36.09
C ALA A 416 -0.17 -15.33 35.62
N ILE A 417 -0.71 -15.20 34.42
CA ILE A 417 -1.75 -16.10 33.90
C ILE A 417 -1.25 -16.91 32.71
N SER A 418 -1.65 -18.19 32.63
CA SER A 418 -1.29 -19.06 31.52
C SER A 418 -2.44 -20.02 31.19
N GLY A 419 -3.08 -19.80 30.05
CA GLY A 419 -4.14 -20.65 29.47
C GLY A 419 -3.63 -21.68 28.48
N GLY A 420 -2.31 -21.78 28.27
CA GLY A 420 -1.68 -22.64 27.27
C GLY A 420 -1.15 -21.84 26.08
N TRP A 421 -0.81 -22.53 24.98
CA TRP A 421 -0.11 -21.95 23.84
C TRP A 421 -0.89 -22.14 22.54
N GLN A 422 -1.04 -21.08 21.76
CA GLN A 422 -1.62 -21.10 20.42
C GLN A 422 -0.51 -20.97 19.37
N PRO A 423 -0.21 -22.02 18.59
CA PRO A 423 0.72 -21.92 17.46
C PRO A 423 0.38 -20.75 16.52
N ASN A 424 1.41 -20.04 16.07
CA ASN A 424 1.25 -18.87 15.21
C ASN A 424 1.02 -19.28 13.74
N VAL A 425 -0.19 -19.76 13.46
CA VAL A 425 -0.64 -20.27 12.14
C VAL A 425 -0.93 -19.18 11.10
N HIS A 426 -0.60 -17.93 11.38
CA HIS A 426 -0.99 -16.77 10.56
C HIS A 426 -0.48 -16.89 9.11
N LEU A 427 0.83 -17.08 8.93
CA LEU A 427 1.45 -17.13 7.59
C LEU A 427 1.04 -18.39 6.82
N SER A 428 0.98 -19.56 7.46
CA SER A 428 0.47 -20.78 6.81
C SER A 428 -0.98 -20.59 6.34
N SER A 429 -1.80 -19.88 7.14
CA SER A 429 -3.21 -19.64 6.80
C SER A 429 -3.40 -18.63 5.68
N GLN A 430 -2.49 -17.67 5.51
CA GLN A 430 -2.50 -16.72 4.39
C GLN A 430 -2.33 -17.42 3.03
N THR A 431 -1.71 -18.61 2.99
CA THR A 431 -1.63 -19.44 1.77
C THR A 431 -2.96 -20.12 1.41
N GLY A 432 -3.97 -20.00 2.29
CA GLY A 432 -5.26 -20.66 2.18
C GLY A 432 -5.34 -22.02 2.87
N ALA A 433 -4.29 -22.47 3.57
CA ALA A 433 -4.36 -23.65 4.44
C ALA A 433 -5.26 -23.36 5.65
N LYS A 434 -6.22 -24.25 5.94
CA LYS A 434 -7.12 -24.07 7.08
C LYS A 434 -6.48 -24.65 8.35
N PRO A 435 -6.40 -23.91 9.47
CA PRO A 435 -5.93 -24.47 10.73
C PRO A 435 -6.77 -25.65 11.20
N VAL A 436 -6.16 -26.59 11.92
CA VAL A 436 -6.78 -27.82 12.41
C VAL A 436 -6.77 -27.83 13.94
N TRP A 437 -7.94 -28.04 14.54
CA TRP A 437 -8.06 -28.11 16.00
C TRP A 437 -7.44 -29.38 16.57
N ASN A 438 -6.75 -29.28 17.71
CA ASN A 438 -6.19 -30.41 18.45
C ASN A 438 -6.72 -30.41 19.89
N ASP A 439 -7.63 -31.34 20.21
CA ASP A 439 -8.27 -31.43 21.53
C ASP A 439 -7.30 -31.78 22.67
N LYS A 440 -6.21 -32.52 22.39
CA LYS A 440 -5.23 -32.87 23.43
C LYS A 440 -4.38 -31.66 23.85
N MET A 441 -4.14 -30.74 22.91
CA MET A 441 -3.30 -29.56 23.11
C MET A 441 -4.12 -28.28 23.31
N ASN A 442 -5.45 -28.34 23.15
CA ASN A 442 -6.37 -27.20 23.24
C ASN A 442 -5.97 -26.00 22.36
N CYS A 443 -5.51 -26.26 21.13
CA CYS A 443 -5.08 -25.21 20.20
C CYS A 443 -5.30 -25.61 18.73
N PHE A 444 -5.21 -24.62 17.84
CA PHE A 444 -5.15 -24.85 16.40
C PHE A 444 -3.71 -25.07 15.93
N LEU A 445 -3.49 -26.12 15.14
CA LEU A 445 -2.26 -26.41 14.42
C LEU A 445 -2.35 -25.92 12.95
N PRO A 446 -1.23 -25.74 12.26
CA PRO A 446 -1.21 -25.54 10.81
C PRO A 446 -1.92 -26.69 10.09
N GLY A 447 -2.70 -26.35 9.05
CA GLY A 447 -3.30 -27.35 8.17
C GLY A 447 -2.33 -27.92 7.16
N THR A 448 -2.86 -28.71 6.22
CA THR A 448 -2.09 -29.23 5.08
C THR A 448 -1.50 -28.07 4.26
N PRO A 449 -0.17 -28.01 4.07
CA PRO A 449 0.48 -27.01 3.25
C PRO A 449 -0.10 -26.95 1.84
N LYS A 450 -0.35 -25.75 1.32
CA LYS A 450 -0.77 -25.52 -0.07
C LYS A 450 0.36 -25.07 -0.99
N ARG A 451 1.55 -24.89 -0.41
CA ARG A 451 2.78 -24.42 -1.05
C ARG A 451 3.95 -25.25 -0.54
N PRO A 452 5.13 -25.18 -1.20
CA PRO A 452 6.37 -25.75 -0.66
C PRO A 452 6.80 -25.00 0.60
N GLU A 453 6.15 -25.34 1.72
CA GLU A 453 6.42 -24.83 3.05
C GLU A 453 6.32 -25.94 4.10
N ALA A 454 6.94 -25.70 5.26
CA ALA A 454 6.74 -26.52 6.45
C ALA A 454 6.73 -25.63 7.71
N SER A 455 5.79 -25.89 8.61
CA SER A 455 5.87 -25.32 9.97
C SER A 455 6.84 -26.15 10.83
N ALA A 456 7.56 -25.48 11.73
CA ALA A 456 8.56 -26.11 12.60
C ALA A 456 8.44 -25.65 14.06
N GLY A 457 8.77 -26.54 14.99
CA GLY A 457 8.78 -26.25 16.43
C GLY A 457 7.41 -25.98 17.01
N ALA A 458 7.28 -24.96 17.87
CA ALA A 458 6.00 -24.61 18.49
C ALA A 458 4.93 -24.20 17.47
N ALA A 459 5.32 -23.65 16.31
CA ALA A 459 4.40 -23.38 15.21
C ALA A 459 3.78 -24.67 14.64
N ALA A 460 4.46 -25.82 14.76
CA ALA A 460 3.97 -27.15 14.40
C ALA A 460 3.40 -27.97 15.58
N GLY A 461 3.20 -27.33 16.75
CA GLY A 461 2.71 -28.01 17.95
C GLY A 461 3.75 -28.90 18.64
N ARG A 462 5.04 -28.53 18.57
CA ARG A 462 6.11 -29.13 19.38
C ARG A 462 6.47 -28.17 20.52
N PHE A 463 6.22 -28.56 21.76
CA PHE A 463 6.33 -27.66 22.92
C PHE A 463 7.48 -27.98 23.88
N THR A 464 8.13 -29.16 23.77
CA THR A 464 9.37 -29.45 24.52
C THR A 464 10.60 -29.03 23.72
N LEU A 465 11.65 -28.60 24.39
CA LEU A 465 12.86 -28.09 23.74
C LEU A 465 13.51 -29.14 22.83
N ALA A 466 13.56 -30.40 23.27
CA ALA A 466 14.07 -31.53 22.48
C ALA A 466 13.32 -31.68 21.15
N ALA A 467 11.98 -31.64 21.21
CA ALA A 467 11.13 -31.78 20.05
C ALA A 467 11.25 -30.57 19.11
N VAL A 468 11.39 -29.37 19.66
CA VAL A 468 11.58 -28.12 18.88
C VAL A 468 12.90 -28.15 18.09
N LEU A 469 14.01 -28.52 18.74
CA LEU A 469 15.32 -28.59 18.08
C LEU A 469 15.35 -29.67 16.99
N SER A 470 14.80 -30.84 17.29
CA SER A 470 14.75 -31.98 16.36
C SER A 470 13.85 -31.72 15.16
N ASP A 471 12.64 -31.19 15.38
CA ASP A 471 11.74 -30.85 14.29
C ASP A 471 12.32 -29.73 13.41
N GLY A 472 12.92 -28.68 14.01
CA GLY A 472 13.63 -27.64 13.26
C GLY A 472 14.73 -28.20 12.36
N HIS A 473 15.60 -29.06 12.90
CA HIS A 473 16.67 -29.70 12.14
C HIS A 473 16.11 -30.53 10.97
N ALA A 474 15.11 -31.38 11.25
CA ALA A 474 14.48 -32.22 10.24
C ALA A 474 13.85 -31.40 9.11
N ARG A 475 13.16 -30.29 9.42
CA ARG A 475 12.59 -29.39 8.41
C ARG A 475 13.67 -28.67 7.59
N GLY A 476 14.75 -28.25 8.23
CA GLY A 476 15.91 -27.65 7.54
C GLY A 476 16.55 -28.61 6.54
N THR A 477 16.87 -29.82 6.98
CA THR A 477 17.44 -30.87 6.13
C THR A 477 16.50 -31.24 4.98
N GLN A 478 15.21 -31.38 5.25
CA GLN A 478 14.21 -31.68 4.21
C GLN A 478 14.11 -30.55 3.18
N ALA A 479 14.05 -29.29 3.63
CA ALA A 479 13.97 -28.13 2.74
C ALA A 479 15.23 -28.01 1.87
N ALA A 480 16.41 -28.22 2.43
CA ALA A 480 17.66 -28.26 1.67
C ALA A 480 17.62 -29.36 0.59
N ALA A 481 17.22 -30.59 0.95
CA ALA A 481 17.14 -31.71 0.02
C ALA A 481 16.20 -31.41 -1.16
N LEU A 482 15.02 -30.83 -0.88
CA LEU A 482 14.05 -30.42 -1.91
C LEU A 482 14.55 -29.31 -2.83
N THR A 483 15.67 -28.67 -2.50
CA THR A 483 16.31 -27.63 -3.30
C THR A 483 17.62 -28.08 -3.96
N GLY A 484 17.97 -29.37 -3.82
CA GLY A 484 19.16 -29.98 -4.42
C GLY A 484 20.40 -29.97 -3.52
N HIS A 485 20.23 -29.75 -2.22
CA HIS A 485 21.31 -29.64 -1.24
C HIS A 485 21.19 -30.73 -0.17
N SER A 486 22.26 -31.47 0.08
CA SER A 486 22.31 -32.49 1.14
C SER A 486 23.62 -32.37 1.90
N LEU A 487 23.62 -32.91 3.12
CA LEU A 487 24.82 -33.02 3.92
C LEU A 487 25.17 -34.51 4.06
N ASP A 488 26.33 -34.91 3.54
CA ASP A 488 26.79 -36.31 3.53
C ASP A 488 27.46 -36.70 4.85
N ARG A 489 26.86 -36.31 5.97
CA ARG A 489 27.22 -36.77 7.32
C ARG A 489 26.03 -36.70 8.26
N GLU A 490 25.99 -37.61 9.22
CA GLU A 490 24.99 -37.57 10.29
C GLU A 490 25.29 -36.43 11.26
N VAL A 491 24.27 -35.61 11.57
CA VAL A 491 24.38 -34.51 12.53
C VAL A 491 23.73 -34.95 13.84
N ARG A 492 24.54 -35.01 14.92
CA ARG A 492 24.02 -35.26 16.27
C ARG A 492 23.50 -33.97 16.88
N LEU A 493 22.23 -33.96 17.24
CA LEU A 493 21.62 -32.85 17.97
C LEU A 493 22.13 -32.78 19.41
N PRO A 494 22.20 -31.57 20.00
CA PRO A 494 22.63 -31.41 21.38
C PRO A 494 21.64 -32.07 22.34
N ARG A 495 22.15 -32.58 23.46
CA ARG A 495 21.33 -33.15 24.53
C ARG A 495 20.60 -32.03 25.29
N VAL A 496 19.39 -32.28 25.73
CA VAL A 496 18.62 -31.37 26.60
C VAL A 496 17.94 -32.17 27.69
N ASP A 497 17.54 -31.50 28.77
CA ASP A 497 16.83 -32.14 29.88
C ASP A 497 15.51 -32.77 29.41
N ALA A 498 15.17 -33.92 29.98
CA ALA A 498 13.92 -34.60 29.66
C ALA A 498 12.72 -33.81 30.22
N GLU A 499 11.77 -33.48 29.34
CA GLU A 499 10.53 -32.80 29.69
C GLU A 499 9.34 -33.74 29.48
N THR A 500 8.66 -34.09 30.57
CA THR A 500 7.39 -34.84 30.56
C THR A 500 6.29 -34.01 31.21
N PRO A 501 5.73 -33.02 30.50
CA PRO A 501 4.68 -32.16 31.04
C PRO A 501 3.39 -32.96 31.26
N ALA A 502 2.67 -32.66 32.35
CA ALA A 502 1.32 -33.15 32.53
C ALA A 502 0.39 -32.55 31.46
N PRO A 503 -0.68 -33.26 31.05
CA PRO A 503 -1.66 -32.74 30.11
C PRO A 503 -2.25 -31.39 30.58
N SER A 504 -2.49 -30.49 29.64
CA SER A 504 -3.26 -29.26 29.87
C SER A 504 -4.75 -29.57 29.90
N GLU A 505 -5.51 -28.88 30.75
CA GLU A 505 -6.98 -28.94 30.75
C GLU A 505 -7.57 -27.62 30.22
N ALA A 506 -8.62 -27.70 29.41
CA ALA A 506 -9.23 -26.50 28.84
C ALA A 506 -9.94 -25.68 29.93
N LEU A 507 -9.54 -24.41 30.08
CA LEU A 507 -10.22 -23.44 30.94
C LEU A 507 -10.43 -22.14 30.17
N TRP A 508 -11.56 -22.06 29.46
CA TRP A 508 -11.90 -20.89 28.65
C TRP A 508 -12.48 -19.75 29.48
N GLU A 509 -13.15 -20.07 30.58
CA GLU A 509 -13.76 -19.11 31.48
C GLU A 509 -13.85 -19.70 32.90
N ALA A 510 -13.32 -18.99 33.90
CA ALA A 510 -13.43 -19.35 35.31
C ALA A 510 -14.87 -19.12 35.83
N PRO A 511 -15.31 -19.88 36.85
CA PRO A 511 -16.61 -19.67 37.47
C PRO A 511 -16.73 -18.28 38.11
N ASP A 512 -17.97 -17.86 38.36
CA ASP A 512 -18.21 -16.67 39.17
C ASP A 512 -17.88 -16.94 40.64
N PRO A 513 -17.52 -15.90 41.42
CA PRO A 513 -17.50 -16.01 42.87
C PRO A 513 -18.89 -16.34 43.42
N ALA A 514 -18.95 -16.91 44.62
CA ALA A 514 -20.21 -17.24 45.29
C ALA A 514 -21.17 -16.03 45.43
N THR A 515 -20.63 -14.81 45.47
CA THR A 515 -21.39 -13.56 45.47
C THR A 515 -20.92 -12.61 44.37
N GLY A 516 -21.86 -12.18 43.52
CA GLY A 516 -21.62 -11.20 42.46
C GLY A 516 -21.25 -11.79 41.10
N HIS A 517 -21.27 -10.95 40.06
CA HIS A 517 -20.96 -11.31 38.67
C HIS A 517 -19.93 -10.31 38.11
N PRO A 518 -18.62 -10.51 38.39
CA PRO A 518 -17.58 -9.60 37.94
C PRO A 518 -17.41 -9.65 36.43
N LYS A 519 -17.09 -8.51 35.80
CA LYS A 519 -16.84 -8.43 34.35
C LYS A 519 -15.60 -9.26 33.99
N LYS A 520 -15.72 -10.12 32.97
CA LYS A 520 -14.63 -10.97 32.48
C LYS A 520 -14.28 -10.60 31.03
N PHE A 521 -13.10 -10.08 30.79
CA PHE A 521 -12.66 -9.64 29.47
C PHE A 521 -12.11 -10.81 28.65
N VAL A 522 -12.53 -10.85 27.38
CA VAL A 522 -12.04 -11.79 26.36
C VAL A 522 -11.09 -11.06 25.42
N ASP A 523 -11.48 -9.86 24.99
CA ASP A 523 -10.62 -8.94 24.24
C ASP A 523 -10.31 -7.72 25.10
N HIS A 524 -9.04 -7.58 25.45
CA HIS A 524 -8.60 -6.47 26.26
C HIS A 524 -8.62 -5.16 25.46
N GLN A 525 -8.12 -5.14 24.22
CA GLN A 525 -7.91 -3.90 23.49
C GLN A 525 -9.26 -3.25 23.14
N ASP A 526 -10.21 -4.05 22.65
CA ASP A 526 -11.54 -3.58 22.23
C ASP A 526 -12.61 -3.64 23.33
N ASP A 527 -12.21 -3.95 24.58
CA ASP A 527 -13.09 -4.01 25.75
C ASP A 527 -14.25 -5.05 25.62
N VAL A 528 -14.02 -6.14 24.88
CA VAL A 528 -15.03 -7.20 24.69
C VAL A 528 -15.02 -8.17 25.86
N SER A 529 -16.17 -8.33 26.50
CA SER A 529 -16.36 -9.25 27.63
C SER A 529 -17.04 -10.56 27.23
N ALA A 530 -16.96 -11.57 28.10
CA ALA A 530 -17.69 -12.83 27.94
C ALA A 530 -19.22 -12.59 27.81
N ASP A 531 -19.75 -11.58 28.50
CA ASP A 531 -21.16 -11.20 28.39
C ASP A 531 -21.53 -10.56 27.05
N ASP A 532 -20.58 -9.88 26.39
CA ASP A 532 -20.80 -9.39 25.03
C ASP A 532 -20.89 -10.55 24.03
N VAL A 533 -20.13 -11.64 24.23
CA VAL A 533 -20.27 -12.88 23.45
C VAL A 533 -21.63 -13.53 23.70
N ARG A 534 -22.07 -13.62 24.97
CA ARG A 534 -23.40 -14.12 25.32
C ARG A 534 -24.52 -13.26 24.74
N LEU A 535 -24.36 -11.94 24.77
CA LEU A 535 -25.32 -10.99 24.19
C LEU A 535 -25.42 -11.18 22.68
N ALA A 536 -24.28 -11.25 21.98
CA ALA A 536 -24.24 -11.50 20.54
C ALA A 536 -24.99 -12.79 20.18
N HIS A 537 -24.76 -13.87 20.93
CA HIS A 537 -25.48 -15.12 20.75
C HIS A 537 -27.00 -14.97 20.98
N ARG A 538 -27.42 -14.33 22.09
CA ARG A 538 -28.85 -14.09 22.38
C ARG A 538 -29.55 -13.28 21.30
N GLU A 539 -28.83 -12.41 20.61
CA GLU A 539 -29.34 -11.60 19.52
C GLU A 539 -29.25 -12.27 18.14
N GLY A 540 -28.84 -13.54 18.08
CA GLY A 540 -28.83 -14.35 16.85
C GLY A 540 -27.53 -14.29 16.05
N TYR A 541 -26.47 -13.63 16.55
CA TYR A 541 -25.16 -13.59 15.89
C TYR A 541 -24.35 -14.87 16.20
N VAL A 542 -24.71 -15.97 15.53
CA VAL A 542 -24.11 -17.29 15.78
C VAL A 542 -22.84 -17.57 14.96
N SER A 543 -22.65 -16.90 13.82
CA SER A 543 -21.42 -16.98 13.02
C SER A 543 -20.29 -16.23 13.71
N VAL A 544 -19.06 -16.79 13.69
CA VAL A 544 -17.87 -16.14 14.28
C VAL A 544 -17.52 -14.83 13.58
N GLU A 545 -17.83 -14.74 12.29
CA GLU A 545 -17.68 -13.52 11.50
C GLU A 545 -18.72 -12.45 11.92
N HIS A 546 -19.93 -12.87 12.31
CA HIS A 546 -20.93 -11.95 12.88
C HIS A 546 -20.57 -11.54 14.30
N LEU A 547 -20.15 -12.47 15.16
CA LEU A 547 -19.64 -12.17 16.51
C LEU A 547 -18.54 -11.11 16.42
N LYS A 548 -17.51 -11.34 15.60
CA LYS A 548 -16.42 -10.40 15.35
C LYS A 548 -16.92 -9.01 14.94
N ARG A 549 -17.79 -8.91 13.93
CA ARG A 549 -18.29 -7.61 13.44
C ARG A 549 -19.19 -6.90 14.44
N TYR A 550 -19.98 -7.65 15.20
CA TYR A 550 -20.93 -7.11 16.15
C TYR A 550 -20.25 -6.62 17.44
N THR A 551 -19.28 -7.37 17.95
CA THR A 551 -18.60 -7.06 19.21
C THR A 551 -17.25 -6.37 19.04
N THR A 552 -16.69 -6.33 17.83
CA THR A 552 -15.30 -5.95 17.53
C THR A 552 -14.22 -6.92 18.03
N LEU A 553 -14.59 -8.13 18.48
CA LEU A 553 -13.64 -9.17 18.93
C LEU A 553 -12.51 -9.40 17.91
N GLY A 554 -11.26 -9.20 18.34
CA GLY A 554 -10.07 -9.43 17.53
C GLY A 554 -9.89 -8.44 16.37
N MET A 555 -10.43 -7.21 16.49
CA MET A 555 -10.30 -6.15 15.48
C MET A 555 -9.26 -5.07 15.84
N GLY A 556 -8.74 -5.09 17.06
CA GLY A 556 -7.66 -4.24 17.54
C GLY A 556 -6.33 -4.37 16.77
N THR A 557 -5.33 -3.59 17.17
CA THR A 557 -4.01 -3.57 16.52
C THR A 557 -3.21 -4.86 16.73
N ASP A 558 -3.55 -5.62 17.77
CA ASP A 558 -3.04 -6.97 18.04
C ASP A 558 -3.65 -8.03 17.10
N GLN A 559 -4.80 -7.73 16.44
CA GLN A 559 -5.58 -8.62 15.58
C GLN A 559 -6.05 -9.92 16.27
N GLY A 560 -6.35 -9.81 17.57
CA GLY A 560 -6.91 -10.90 18.37
C GLY A 560 -5.94 -12.05 18.65
N LYS A 561 -4.63 -11.76 18.72
CA LYS A 561 -3.58 -12.73 19.08
C LYS A 561 -3.85 -13.39 20.43
N THR A 562 -4.43 -12.66 21.38
CA THR A 562 -4.78 -13.16 22.72
C THR A 562 -6.28 -13.38 22.94
N SER A 563 -7.17 -12.97 22.04
CA SER A 563 -8.62 -12.95 22.29
C SER A 563 -9.44 -13.95 21.47
N ASN A 564 -8.99 -14.26 20.23
CA ASN A 564 -9.81 -14.98 19.26
C ASN A 564 -10.22 -16.38 19.75
N ILE A 565 -9.27 -17.21 20.20
CA ILE A 565 -9.55 -18.60 20.60
C ILE A 565 -10.55 -18.66 21.73
N THR A 566 -10.39 -17.81 22.75
CA THR A 566 -11.29 -17.82 23.89
C THR A 566 -12.69 -17.35 23.53
N GLY A 567 -12.82 -16.33 22.68
CA GLY A 567 -14.13 -15.90 22.17
C GLY A 567 -14.82 -16.98 21.34
N LEU A 568 -14.05 -17.72 20.51
CA LEU A 568 -14.54 -18.88 19.76
C LEU A 568 -15.00 -20.01 20.68
N ALA A 569 -14.24 -20.31 21.73
CA ALA A 569 -14.56 -21.38 22.68
C ALA A 569 -15.82 -21.07 23.50
N ILE A 570 -16.02 -19.82 23.93
CA ILE A 570 -17.25 -19.38 24.59
C ILE A 570 -18.44 -19.50 23.63
N MET A 571 -18.30 -19.06 22.37
CA MET A 571 -19.35 -19.22 21.36
C MET A 571 -19.65 -20.69 21.04
N ALA A 572 -18.64 -21.56 21.02
CA ALA A 572 -18.80 -23.00 20.84
C ALA A 572 -19.65 -23.62 21.96
N LYS A 573 -19.34 -23.27 23.21
CA LYS A 573 -20.11 -23.68 24.38
C LYS A 573 -21.56 -23.21 24.31
N LEU A 574 -21.81 -21.95 23.93
CA LEU A 574 -23.16 -21.40 23.79
C LEU A 574 -23.98 -22.09 22.69
N ARG A 575 -23.32 -22.52 21.60
CA ARG A 575 -23.94 -23.25 20.48
C ARG A 575 -24.09 -24.75 20.71
N GLY A 576 -23.51 -25.31 21.78
CA GLY A 576 -23.46 -26.76 22.00
C GLY A 576 -22.69 -27.50 20.90
N GLN A 577 -21.64 -26.88 20.34
CA GLN A 577 -20.87 -27.42 19.22
C GLN A 577 -19.37 -27.51 19.57
N PRO A 578 -18.61 -28.43 18.94
CA PRO A 578 -17.16 -28.45 19.10
C PRO A 578 -16.54 -27.18 18.48
N ILE A 579 -15.45 -26.68 19.07
CA ILE A 579 -14.72 -25.49 18.62
C ILE A 579 -14.49 -25.43 17.09
N PRO A 580 -13.98 -26.49 16.43
CA PRO A 580 -13.76 -26.45 14.98
C PRO A 580 -15.03 -26.22 14.15
N ALA A 581 -16.22 -26.59 14.64
CA ALA A 581 -17.49 -26.41 13.92
C ALA A 581 -18.00 -24.95 13.94
N VAL A 582 -17.50 -24.14 14.87
CA VAL A 582 -17.82 -22.70 14.94
C VAL A 582 -17.03 -21.93 13.88
N GLY A 583 -15.87 -22.45 13.48
CA GLY A 583 -14.94 -21.89 12.50
C GLY A 583 -13.92 -20.93 13.12
N THR A 584 -12.84 -20.64 12.38
CA THR A 584 -11.91 -19.56 12.69
C THR A 584 -12.21 -18.35 11.83
N THR A 585 -11.81 -17.16 12.28
CA THR A 585 -11.83 -15.97 11.42
C THR A 585 -10.71 -16.04 10.38
N THR A 586 -10.85 -15.31 9.28
CA THR A 586 -9.85 -15.32 8.20
C THR A 586 -8.56 -14.61 8.64
N PHE A 587 -7.41 -15.29 8.55
CA PHE A 587 -6.09 -14.68 8.72
C PHE A 587 -5.70 -13.88 7.48
N ARG A 588 -5.30 -12.61 7.67
CA ARG A 588 -4.93 -11.70 6.58
C ARG A 588 -3.55 -11.09 6.84
N PRO A 589 -2.79 -10.75 5.78
CA PRO A 589 -1.69 -9.80 5.92
C PRO A 589 -2.25 -8.41 6.31
N PRO A 590 -1.47 -7.59 7.03
CA PRO A 590 -0.16 -7.91 7.58
C PRO A 590 -0.25 -8.63 8.95
N TYR A 591 0.70 -9.51 9.28
CA TYR A 591 0.81 -10.19 10.59
C TYR A 591 0.81 -9.21 11.78
N THR A 592 1.53 -8.10 11.61
CA THR A 592 1.49 -6.91 12.46
C THR A 592 1.39 -5.66 11.59
N PRO A 593 0.86 -4.54 12.09
CA PRO A 593 0.81 -3.28 11.35
C PRO A 593 2.17 -2.89 10.74
N ILE A 594 2.12 -2.29 9.56
CA ILE A 594 3.27 -1.78 8.80
C ILE A 594 3.04 -0.31 8.45
N ALA A 595 4.10 0.49 8.42
CA ALA A 595 3.99 1.90 8.04
C ALA A 595 3.60 2.05 6.56
N ILE A 596 2.71 3.01 6.27
CA ILE A 596 2.35 3.36 4.88
C ILE A 596 3.59 3.86 4.11
N GLY A 597 4.50 4.57 4.79
CA GLY A 597 5.77 5.00 4.20
C GLY A 597 6.59 3.84 3.65
N ALA A 598 6.65 2.71 4.36
CA ALA A 598 7.35 1.50 3.90
C ALA A 598 6.72 0.91 2.63
N MET A 599 5.40 1.00 2.48
CA MET A 599 4.71 0.60 1.24
C MET A 599 5.08 1.51 0.08
N GLY A 600 5.12 2.83 0.30
CA GLY A 600 5.53 3.81 -0.71
C GLY A 600 7.00 3.69 -1.13
N GLY A 601 7.89 3.35 -0.21
CA GLY A 601 9.31 3.22 -0.50
C GLY A 601 9.89 4.52 -1.07
N THR A 602 10.55 4.40 -2.23
CA THR A 602 11.15 5.54 -2.95
C THR A 602 10.17 6.28 -3.87
N GLU A 603 8.93 5.79 -4.05
CA GLU A 603 7.92 6.35 -4.97
C GLU A 603 7.20 7.56 -4.36
N ARG A 604 7.95 8.61 -4.01
CA ARG A 604 7.45 9.85 -3.38
C ARG A 604 7.89 11.10 -4.14
N GLY A 605 7.10 12.18 -4.02
CA GLY A 605 7.41 13.46 -4.63
C GLY A 605 7.64 13.34 -6.15
N GLN A 606 8.78 13.82 -6.63
CA GLN A 606 9.13 13.76 -8.06
C GLN A 606 9.44 12.33 -8.56
N HIS A 607 9.67 11.37 -7.65
CA HIS A 607 9.93 9.96 -7.99
C HIS A 607 8.66 9.09 -7.95
N TYR A 608 7.49 9.67 -7.67
CA TYR A 608 6.22 8.93 -7.69
C TYR A 608 5.92 8.28 -9.05
N LYS A 609 6.30 8.96 -10.14
CA LYS A 609 6.24 8.44 -11.51
C LYS A 609 7.45 8.93 -12.31
N PRO A 610 7.92 8.18 -13.32
CA PRO A 610 8.95 8.67 -14.21
C PRO A 610 8.54 9.98 -14.90
N ARG A 611 9.49 10.89 -15.10
CA ARG A 611 9.34 12.08 -15.91
C ARG A 611 10.21 11.92 -17.17
N ARG A 612 9.59 11.99 -18.35
CA ARG A 612 10.27 11.90 -19.65
C ARG A 612 10.51 13.30 -20.18
N ARG A 613 11.73 13.53 -20.71
CA ARG A 613 12.23 14.81 -21.20
C ARG A 613 12.67 14.67 -22.64
N SER A 614 12.27 15.60 -23.51
CA SER A 614 12.76 15.61 -24.90
C SER A 614 14.24 16.02 -24.94
N PRO A 615 14.97 15.76 -26.04
CA PRO A 615 16.35 16.25 -26.19
C PRO A 615 16.47 17.78 -26.14
N MET A 616 15.38 18.51 -26.37
CA MET A 616 15.31 19.98 -26.28
C MET A 616 14.84 20.48 -24.91
N HIS A 617 14.65 19.61 -23.91
CA HIS A 617 14.08 19.98 -22.62
C HIS A 617 14.82 21.13 -21.92
N ASP A 618 16.16 21.07 -21.90
CA ASP A 618 16.97 22.10 -21.25
C ASP A 618 16.87 23.44 -21.99
N TRP A 619 16.68 23.44 -23.32
CA TRP A 619 16.42 24.68 -24.09
C TRP A 619 15.13 25.33 -23.64
N HIS A 620 14.07 24.53 -23.51
CA HIS A 620 12.76 25.00 -23.10
C HIS A 620 12.80 25.58 -21.68
N GLN A 621 13.55 24.93 -20.78
CA GLN A 621 13.76 25.38 -19.41
C GLN A 621 14.56 26.69 -19.35
N GLU A 622 15.62 26.83 -20.15
CA GLU A 622 16.44 28.06 -20.27
C GLU A 622 15.62 29.24 -20.80
N ARG A 623 14.61 28.98 -21.66
CA ARG A 623 13.70 29.99 -22.19
C ARG A 623 12.45 30.22 -21.33
N GLY A 624 12.42 29.67 -20.12
CA GLY A 624 11.37 29.93 -19.15
C GLY A 624 10.00 29.42 -19.57
N CYS A 625 9.93 28.35 -20.38
CA CYS A 625 8.65 27.77 -20.75
C CYS A 625 7.87 27.30 -19.50
N GLU A 626 6.55 27.44 -19.54
CA GLU A 626 5.71 26.74 -18.56
C GLU A 626 5.46 25.31 -19.03
N TRP A 627 5.55 24.34 -18.12
CA TRP A 627 5.36 22.92 -18.44
C TRP A 627 3.90 22.47 -18.27
N ILE A 628 3.45 21.56 -19.13
CA ILE A 628 2.21 20.80 -18.95
C ILE A 628 2.48 19.30 -19.12
N PRO A 629 1.93 18.43 -18.25
CA PRO A 629 2.13 16.99 -18.37
C PRO A 629 1.30 16.41 -19.53
N ALA A 630 1.95 15.66 -20.40
CA ALA A 630 1.33 14.83 -21.44
C ALA A 630 1.68 13.35 -21.18
N GLY A 631 0.89 12.69 -20.33
CA GLY A 631 1.22 11.37 -19.81
C GLY A 631 2.42 11.42 -18.87
N LEU A 632 3.54 10.78 -19.28
CA LEU A 632 4.82 10.84 -18.57
C LEU A 632 5.75 11.93 -19.10
N TRP A 633 5.42 12.58 -20.22
CA TRP A 633 6.24 13.64 -20.80
C TRP A 633 5.92 15.00 -20.18
N ASP A 634 6.97 15.79 -19.94
CA ASP A 634 6.83 17.23 -19.76
C ASP A 634 6.93 17.92 -21.11
N ARG A 635 5.88 18.65 -21.51
CA ARG A 635 5.86 19.41 -22.77
C ARG A 635 5.74 20.91 -22.52
N PRO A 636 6.36 21.76 -23.35
CA PRO A 636 6.15 23.20 -23.28
C PRO A 636 4.68 23.54 -23.52
N ARG A 637 4.08 24.21 -22.55
CA ARG A 637 2.70 24.71 -22.61
C ARG A 637 2.64 26.00 -23.43
N HIS A 638 3.51 26.95 -23.10
CA HIS A 638 3.74 28.22 -23.78
C HIS A 638 5.06 28.84 -23.27
N TYR A 639 5.50 29.94 -23.89
CA TYR A 639 6.73 30.67 -23.61
C TYR A 639 6.41 32.14 -23.27
N PRO A 640 6.26 32.48 -21.97
CA PRO A 640 6.04 33.85 -21.55
C PRO A 640 7.31 34.69 -21.78
N LEU A 641 7.16 35.90 -22.31
CA LEU A 641 8.27 36.85 -22.49
C LEU A 641 8.53 37.68 -21.23
N THR A 642 7.52 37.80 -20.36
CA THR A 642 7.63 38.52 -19.09
C THR A 642 6.90 37.75 -17.99
N PRO A 643 7.28 37.90 -16.71
CA PRO A 643 6.62 37.20 -15.60
C PRO A 643 5.12 37.49 -15.44
N ASN A 644 4.64 38.62 -16.01
CA ASN A 644 3.24 39.04 -15.89
C ASN A 644 2.42 38.76 -17.17
N GLU A 645 3.03 38.19 -18.21
CA GLU A 645 2.29 37.80 -19.40
C GLU A 645 1.37 36.63 -19.06
N THR A 646 0.07 36.83 -19.22
CA THR A 646 -0.90 35.77 -18.97
C THR A 646 -0.77 34.68 -20.03
N LEU A 647 -1.18 33.44 -19.69
CA LEU A 647 -1.27 32.33 -20.62
C LEU A 647 -1.94 32.73 -21.95
N ARG A 648 -3.06 33.45 -21.89
CA ARG A 648 -3.80 33.89 -23.09
C ARG A 648 -2.98 34.84 -23.94
N GLN A 649 -2.33 35.83 -23.33
CA GLN A 649 -1.49 36.78 -24.08
C GLN A 649 -0.34 36.05 -24.79
N ALA A 650 0.34 35.13 -24.08
CA ALA A 650 1.45 34.38 -24.62
C ALA A 650 1.04 33.48 -25.81
N TYR A 651 0.06 32.59 -25.63
CA TYR A 651 -0.31 31.68 -26.72
C TYR A 651 -0.94 32.42 -27.92
N VAL A 652 -1.64 33.53 -27.69
CA VAL A 652 -2.22 34.35 -28.77
C VAL A 652 -1.11 35.04 -29.57
N ARG A 653 -0.09 35.59 -28.90
CA ARG A 653 1.11 36.15 -29.54
C ARG A 653 1.84 35.09 -30.35
N GLU A 654 2.09 33.91 -29.76
CA GLU A 654 2.72 32.77 -30.44
C GLU A 654 1.93 32.32 -31.68
N THR A 655 0.61 32.18 -31.56
CA THR A 655 -0.28 31.82 -32.67
C THR A 655 -0.22 32.86 -33.78
N LYS A 656 -0.36 34.14 -33.43
CA LYS A 656 -0.34 35.25 -34.37
C LYS A 656 0.98 35.30 -35.14
N GLN A 657 2.12 35.23 -34.44
CA GLN A 657 3.44 35.28 -35.08
C GLN A 657 3.70 34.05 -35.97
N THR A 658 3.23 32.87 -35.58
CA THR A 658 3.30 31.66 -36.41
C THR A 658 2.53 31.82 -37.71
N ARG A 659 1.30 32.34 -37.65
CA ARG A 659 0.46 32.58 -38.84
C ARG A 659 1.00 33.70 -39.73
N GLN A 660 1.56 34.76 -39.15
CA GLN A 660 2.08 35.90 -39.91
C GLN A 660 3.45 35.64 -40.54
N SER A 661 4.26 34.75 -39.94
CA SER A 661 5.62 34.49 -40.42
C SER A 661 6.02 33.02 -40.23
N VAL A 662 6.55 32.65 -39.06
CA VAL A 662 7.04 31.30 -38.79
C VAL A 662 7.11 31.03 -37.28
N GLY A 663 6.69 29.85 -36.88
CA GLY A 663 6.82 29.34 -35.52
C GLY A 663 7.39 27.93 -35.50
N ILE A 664 8.01 27.56 -34.38
CA ILE A 664 8.67 26.27 -34.15
C ILE A 664 8.12 25.58 -32.90
N CYS A 665 7.90 24.26 -32.98
CA CYS A 665 7.34 23.46 -31.90
C CYS A 665 8.02 22.11 -31.76
N ASP A 666 8.25 21.71 -30.51
CA ASP A 666 8.78 20.39 -30.17
C ASP A 666 7.66 19.34 -30.21
N VAL A 667 7.72 18.47 -31.22
CA VAL A 667 6.77 17.36 -31.45
C VAL A 667 7.45 16.00 -31.28
N THR A 668 8.59 15.96 -30.59
CA THR A 668 9.37 14.73 -30.29
C THR A 668 8.51 13.67 -29.62
N THR A 669 7.57 14.08 -28.77
CA THR A 669 6.77 13.19 -27.93
C THR A 669 5.71 12.40 -28.70
N LEU A 670 5.44 12.68 -29.97
CA LEU A 670 4.53 11.87 -30.78
C LEU A 670 5.04 10.42 -30.85
N GLY A 671 4.15 9.44 -30.79
CA GLY A 671 4.56 8.05 -31.00
C GLY A 671 5.03 7.88 -32.43
N LYS A 672 6.12 7.13 -32.62
CA LYS A 672 6.70 6.88 -33.95
C LYS A 672 6.96 5.39 -34.07
N ILE A 673 6.41 4.75 -35.10
CA ILE A 673 6.50 3.31 -35.32
C ILE A 673 6.99 3.09 -36.74
N ASP A 674 8.11 2.41 -36.88
CA ASP A 674 8.68 1.98 -38.14
C ASP A 674 8.07 0.61 -38.49
N ILE A 675 7.50 0.51 -39.70
CA ILE A 675 6.68 -0.63 -40.14
C ILE A 675 7.24 -1.13 -41.46
N GLN A 676 7.74 -2.36 -41.47
CA GLN A 676 8.43 -2.93 -42.63
C GLN A 676 7.95 -4.33 -42.97
N GLY A 677 7.97 -4.65 -44.26
CA GLY A 677 7.69 -5.99 -44.78
C GLY A 677 6.75 -5.99 -45.99
N PRO A 678 6.73 -7.07 -46.78
CA PRO A 678 5.97 -7.13 -48.02
C PRO A 678 4.46 -6.98 -47.81
N ASP A 679 3.94 -7.31 -46.62
CA ASP A 679 2.51 -7.21 -46.31
C ASP A 679 2.16 -5.93 -45.52
N ALA A 680 3.09 -4.98 -45.38
CA ALA A 680 2.91 -3.78 -44.55
C ALA A 680 1.73 -2.90 -45.00
N ALA A 681 1.55 -2.76 -46.31
CA ALA A 681 0.43 -1.99 -46.87
C ALA A 681 -0.93 -2.64 -46.58
N GLU A 682 -0.99 -3.97 -46.61
CA GLU A 682 -2.18 -4.75 -46.27
C GLU A 682 -2.46 -4.67 -44.77
N PHE A 683 -1.44 -4.78 -43.93
CA PHE A 683 -1.57 -4.59 -42.49
C PHE A 683 -2.14 -3.21 -42.14
N LEU A 684 -1.60 -2.14 -42.75
CA LEU A 684 -2.10 -0.78 -42.57
C LEU A 684 -3.54 -0.62 -43.06
N ASN A 685 -3.93 -1.30 -44.14
CA ASN A 685 -5.32 -1.34 -44.60
C ASN A 685 -6.27 -1.97 -43.58
N ARG A 686 -5.81 -2.95 -42.79
CA ARG A 686 -6.63 -3.56 -41.74
C ARG A 686 -6.73 -2.67 -40.50
N VAL A 687 -5.64 -1.98 -40.15
CA VAL A 687 -5.53 -1.12 -38.96
C VAL A 687 -6.28 0.20 -39.14
N TYR A 688 -6.02 0.93 -40.22
CA TYR A 688 -6.63 2.22 -40.47
C TYR A 688 -7.97 2.10 -41.19
N THR A 689 -8.86 3.08 -41.02
CA THR A 689 -10.15 3.11 -41.72
C THR A 689 -10.03 3.37 -43.23
N ASN A 690 -9.05 4.19 -43.63
CA ASN A 690 -8.74 4.53 -45.03
C ASN A 690 -7.63 3.63 -45.61
N GLY A 691 -7.43 3.70 -46.94
CA GLY A 691 -6.50 2.82 -47.65
C GLY A 691 -5.06 3.32 -47.67
N PHE A 692 -4.07 2.42 -47.64
CA PHE A 692 -2.63 2.69 -47.71
C PHE A 692 -1.90 1.97 -48.86
N ALA A 693 -2.51 0.94 -49.46
CA ALA A 693 -1.92 0.20 -50.59
C ALA A 693 -1.54 1.07 -51.80
N LYS A 694 -2.38 2.07 -52.13
CA LYS A 694 -2.17 2.99 -53.27
C LYS A 694 -1.44 4.29 -52.88
N LEU A 695 -0.90 4.39 -51.66
CA LEU A 695 -0.11 5.56 -51.27
C LEU A 695 1.23 5.51 -52.01
N PRO A 696 1.61 6.51 -52.84
CA PRO A 696 2.91 6.51 -53.51
C PRO A 696 4.08 6.53 -52.52
N VAL A 697 5.23 5.99 -52.90
CA VAL A 697 6.48 6.21 -52.15
C VAL A 697 6.80 7.70 -52.16
N GLY A 698 7.32 8.21 -51.03
CA GLY A 698 7.58 9.63 -50.82
C GLY A 698 6.33 10.44 -50.47
N LYS A 699 5.22 9.78 -50.15
CA LYS A 699 3.98 10.42 -49.70
C LYS A 699 3.53 9.96 -48.32
N ALA A 700 2.86 10.85 -47.64
CA ALA A 700 2.23 10.64 -46.35
C ALA A 700 0.70 10.69 -46.47
N ARG A 701 0.01 10.07 -45.52
CA ARG A 701 -1.45 10.10 -45.42
C ARG A 701 -1.89 10.09 -43.96
N TYR A 702 -2.78 11.01 -43.62
CA TYR A 702 -3.49 10.98 -42.35
C TYR A 702 -4.46 9.80 -42.32
N GLY A 703 -4.49 9.06 -41.22
CA GLY A 703 -5.33 7.89 -41.02
C GLY A 703 -6.00 7.92 -39.64
N LEU A 704 -7.19 7.32 -39.58
CA LEU A 704 -7.98 7.17 -38.37
C LEU A 704 -8.02 5.69 -37.97
N MET A 705 -7.73 5.38 -36.72
CA MET A 705 -7.84 4.02 -36.17
C MET A 705 -9.11 3.93 -35.34
N LEU A 706 -9.85 2.83 -35.48
CA LEU A 706 -10.99 2.53 -34.62
C LEU A 706 -10.67 1.37 -33.70
N ARG A 707 -11.39 1.33 -32.58
CA ARG A 707 -11.55 0.11 -31.79
C ARG A 707 -12.50 -0.84 -32.49
N GLU A 708 -12.50 -2.10 -32.07
CA GLU A 708 -13.40 -3.13 -32.60
C GLU A 708 -14.88 -2.76 -32.44
N ASP A 709 -15.24 -1.95 -31.44
CA ASP A 709 -16.60 -1.46 -31.20
C ASP A 709 -17.05 -0.32 -32.12
N GLY A 710 -16.17 0.18 -33.00
CA GLY A 710 -16.43 1.24 -33.97
C GLY A 710 -16.17 2.67 -33.48
N GLN A 711 -15.71 2.85 -32.24
CA GLN A 711 -15.33 4.15 -31.70
C GLN A 711 -13.92 4.53 -32.13
N VAL A 712 -13.64 5.82 -32.21
CA VAL A 712 -12.30 6.31 -32.53
C VAL A 712 -11.32 5.92 -31.43
N TYR A 713 -10.19 5.35 -31.84
CA TYR A 713 -9.14 4.86 -30.95
C TYR A 713 -7.96 5.82 -30.88
N ASP A 714 -7.36 6.09 -32.02
CA ASP A 714 -6.24 7.00 -32.20
C ASP A 714 -6.20 7.45 -33.67
N ASP A 715 -5.31 8.37 -33.97
CA ASP A 715 -5.10 8.90 -35.30
C ASP A 715 -3.62 9.21 -35.54
N GLY A 716 -3.31 9.55 -36.79
CA GLY A 716 -2.03 10.14 -37.11
C GLY A 716 -1.63 9.95 -38.55
N THR A 717 -0.45 10.45 -38.89
CA THR A 717 0.06 10.41 -40.25
C THR A 717 0.97 9.21 -40.44
N THR A 718 0.78 8.46 -41.53
CA THR A 718 1.69 7.40 -41.94
C THR A 718 2.33 7.73 -43.29
N SER A 719 3.65 7.64 -43.32
CA SER A 719 4.53 8.04 -44.43
C SER A 719 5.14 6.81 -45.09
N ARG A 720 5.04 6.68 -46.41
CA ARG A 720 5.63 5.57 -47.17
C ARG A 720 7.02 5.96 -47.67
N LEU A 721 8.06 5.49 -46.99
CA LEU A 721 9.47 5.82 -47.29
C LEU A 721 10.09 4.91 -48.36
N GLY A 722 9.52 3.72 -48.55
CA GLY A 722 9.92 2.77 -49.59
C GLY A 722 8.76 1.85 -49.95
N GLU A 723 8.98 0.93 -50.89
CA GLU A 723 7.92 0.01 -51.36
C GLU A 723 7.26 -0.75 -50.18
N ASN A 724 8.10 -1.26 -49.27
CA ASN A 724 7.69 -2.06 -48.12
C ASN A 724 8.07 -1.40 -46.78
N HIS A 725 8.23 -0.07 -46.76
CA HIS A 725 8.69 0.68 -45.58
C HIS A 725 7.80 1.88 -45.31
N TYR A 726 7.17 1.86 -44.13
CA TYR A 726 6.29 2.91 -43.64
C TYR A 726 6.75 3.40 -42.28
N VAL A 727 6.47 4.67 -41.99
CA VAL A 727 6.64 5.24 -40.64
C VAL A 727 5.32 5.88 -40.24
N MET A 728 4.76 5.38 -39.15
CA MET A 728 3.53 5.83 -38.54
C MET A 728 3.83 6.78 -37.39
N THR A 729 3.15 7.93 -37.37
CA THR A 729 3.04 8.77 -36.18
C THR A 729 1.71 8.51 -35.48
N THR A 730 1.69 8.51 -34.16
CA THR A 730 0.50 8.38 -33.31
C THR A 730 0.43 9.56 -32.34
N THR A 731 -0.69 9.72 -31.64
CA THR A 731 -0.74 10.70 -30.54
C THR A 731 0.27 10.37 -29.44
N THR A 732 0.74 11.40 -28.71
CA THR A 732 1.69 11.23 -27.60
C THR A 732 1.19 10.30 -26.50
N ALA A 733 -0.10 10.38 -26.16
CA ALA A 733 -0.68 9.60 -25.07
C ALA A 733 -0.84 8.12 -25.43
N ASN A 734 -1.10 7.81 -26.70
CA ASN A 734 -1.38 6.44 -27.16
C ASN A 734 -0.20 5.74 -27.84
N ALA A 735 1.00 6.34 -27.87
CA ALA A 735 2.18 5.75 -28.50
C ALA A 735 2.43 4.28 -28.08
N VAL A 736 2.37 4.01 -26.76
CA VAL A 736 2.60 2.66 -26.21
C VAL A 736 1.43 1.73 -26.52
N THR A 737 0.20 2.22 -26.41
CA THR A 737 -1.02 1.40 -26.56
C THR A 737 -1.25 1.02 -28.02
N VAL A 738 -1.00 1.93 -28.96
CA VAL A 738 -1.03 1.63 -30.40
C VAL A 738 0.03 0.60 -30.75
N MET A 739 1.29 0.78 -30.33
CA MET A 739 2.36 -0.20 -30.58
C MET A 739 1.99 -1.60 -30.06
N ALA A 740 1.51 -1.69 -28.81
CA ALA A 740 1.08 -2.96 -28.23
C ALA A 740 -0.11 -3.59 -29.00
N LYS A 741 -1.03 -2.78 -29.52
CA LYS A 741 -2.16 -3.27 -30.30
C LYS A 741 -1.74 -3.76 -31.70
N LEU A 742 -0.79 -3.09 -32.36
CA LEU A 742 -0.22 -3.56 -33.62
C LEU A 742 0.48 -4.91 -33.44
N GLU A 743 1.29 -5.06 -32.38
CA GLU A 743 1.92 -6.34 -32.01
C GLU A 743 0.88 -7.42 -31.72
N PHE A 744 -0.17 -7.11 -30.95
CA PHE A 744 -1.27 -8.04 -30.71
C PHE A 744 -1.91 -8.51 -32.01
N TYR A 745 -2.16 -7.60 -32.96
CA TYR A 745 -2.71 -7.98 -34.26
C TYR A 745 -1.79 -8.90 -35.03
N LEU A 746 -0.49 -8.61 -35.08
CA LEU A 746 0.48 -9.46 -35.79
C LEU A 746 0.73 -10.80 -35.09
N GLN A 747 0.65 -10.87 -33.77
CA GLN A 747 0.93 -12.11 -33.03
C GLN A 747 -0.28 -13.02 -32.90
N ALA A 748 -1.48 -12.45 -32.67
CA ALA A 748 -2.66 -13.20 -32.27
C ALA A 748 -3.80 -13.21 -33.30
N VAL A 749 -3.88 -12.21 -34.17
CA VAL A 749 -5.02 -12.06 -35.12
C VAL A 749 -4.62 -12.40 -36.55
N TRP A 750 -3.44 -11.94 -36.98
CA TRP A 750 -2.90 -12.12 -38.33
C TRP A 750 -1.44 -12.59 -38.32
N PRO A 751 -1.12 -13.73 -37.69
CA PRO A 751 0.24 -14.26 -37.60
C PRO A 751 0.91 -14.56 -38.96
N ASP A 752 0.12 -14.71 -40.02
CA ASP A 752 0.62 -15.01 -41.36
C ASP A 752 1.13 -13.77 -42.13
N LEU A 753 0.84 -12.55 -41.65
CA LEU A 753 1.32 -11.33 -42.31
C LEU A 753 2.82 -11.14 -42.05
N ARG A 754 3.60 -10.99 -43.12
CA ARG A 754 5.05 -10.73 -43.04
C ARG A 754 5.31 -9.24 -42.83
N VAL A 755 5.03 -8.78 -41.61
CA VAL A 755 5.23 -7.40 -41.19
C VAL A 755 5.98 -7.39 -39.86
N LYS A 756 6.90 -6.44 -39.72
CA LYS A 756 7.59 -6.11 -38.48
C LYS A 756 7.29 -4.67 -38.12
N VAL A 757 7.02 -4.45 -36.83
CA VAL A 757 6.81 -3.12 -36.27
C VAL A 757 7.86 -2.87 -35.20
N VAL A 758 8.43 -1.68 -35.17
CA VAL A 758 9.42 -1.26 -34.17
C VAL A 758 9.08 0.14 -33.71
N SER A 759 9.00 0.37 -32.40
CA SER A 759 8.87 1.75 -31.93
C SER A 759 10.19 2.48 -32.12
N VAL A 760 10.14 3.59 -32.84
CA VAL A 760 11.24 4.54 -33.04
C VAL A 760 10.93 5.90 -32.39
N THR A 761 10.00 5.90 -31.42
CA THR A 761 9.53 7.09 -30.70
C THR A 761 10.68 7.87 -30.07
N GLU A 762 11.56 7.18 -29.35
CA GLU A 762 12.71 7.82 -28.67
C GLU A 762 13.96 7.91 -29.55
N GLN A 763 13.97 7.24 -30.71
CA GLN A 763 15.10 7.28 -31.64
C GLN A 763 15.21 8.65 -32.33
N TYR A 764 14.08 9.33 -32.52
CA TYR A 764 14.02 10.58 -33.27
C TYR A 764 13.49 11.74 -32.43
N ALA A 765 14.29 12.79 -32.31
CA ALA A 765 13.78 14.13 -32.03
C ALA A 765 12.96 14.61 -33.22
N ALA A 766 11.86 15.31 -32.96
CA ALA A 766 10.96 15.79 -34.00
C ALA A 766 10.59 17.25 -33.78
N ILE A 767 10.76 18.05 -34.82
CA ILE A 767 10.61 19.51 -34.77
C ILE A 767 9.66 19.94 -35.88
N ALA A 768 8.56 20.58 -35.51
CA ALA A 768 7.60 21.15 -36.44
C ALA A 768 7.88 22.64 -36.65
N LEU A 769 7.95 23.05 -37.91
CA LEU A 769 8.11 24.43 -38.32
C LEU A 769 6.91 24.82 -39.19
N ALA A 770 6.12 25.81 -38.78
CA ALA A 770 4.87 26.18 -39.43
C ALA A 770 4.79 27.69 -39.70
N GLY A 771 4.08 28.08 -40.76
CA GLY A 771 3.88 29.46 -41.17
C GLY A 771 4.35 29.72 -42.61
N PRO A 772 3.97 30.85 -43.22
CA PRO A 772 4.32 31.19 -44.61
C PRO A 772 5.83 31.24 -44.89
N ASN A 773 6.67 31.59 -43.91
CA ASN A 773 8.12 31.61 -44.05
C ASN A 773 8.81 30.28 -43.66
N SER A 774 8.06 29.24 -43.27
CA SER A 774 8.63 27.94 -42.88
C SER A 774 9.47 27.29 -43.98
N ARG A 775 9.07 27.40 -45.26
CA ARG A 775 9.87 26.92 -46.40
C ARG A 775 11.22 27.62 -46.50
N LYS A 776 11.26 28.95 -46.37
CA LYS A 776 12.50 29.74 -46.46
C LYS A 776 13.49 29.33 -45.38
N VAL A 777 13.01 29.12 -44.16
CA VAL A 777 13.84 28.68 -43.04
C VAL A 777 14.29 27.24 -43.23
N MET A 778 13.38 26.31 -43.53
CA MET A 778 13.74 24.90 -43.70
C MET A 778 14.72 24.69 -44.86
N GLN A 779 14.59 25.43 -45.97
CA GLN A 779 15.49 25.35 -47.12
C GLN A 779 16.95 25.70 -46.77
N LYS A 780 17.19 26.51 -45.73
CA LYS A 780 18.54 26.79 -45.21
C LYS A 780 19.14 25.63 -44.42
N ILE A 781 18.32 24.70 -43.98
CA ILE A 781 18.71 23.59 -43.12
C ILE A 781 18.87 22.30 -43.92
N VAL A 782 18.06 22.06 -44.95
CA VAL A 782 18.06 20.80 -45.70
C VAL A 782 18.67 20.91 -47.10
N ASP A 783 19.16 19.78 -47.60
CA ASP A 783 19.83 19.60 -48.90
C ASP A 783 18.89 19.36 -50.10
N ILE A 784 17.57 19.36 -49.89
CA ILE A 784 16.55 19.07 -50.91
C ILE A 784 15.76 20.31 -51.34
N ASP A 785 15.29 20.34 -52.61
CA ASP A 785 14.41 21.40 -53.11
C ASP A 785 13.01 21.32 -52.47
N LEU A 786 12.61 22.39 -51.79
CA LEU A 786 11.32 22.51 -51.11
C LEU A 786 10.25 23.29 -51.89
N SER A 787 10.49 23.54 -53.19
CA SER A 787 9.47 24.06 -54.11
C SER A 787 8.21 23.17 -54.12
N ASP A 788 7.05 23.75 -54.45
CA ASP A 788 5.79 22.99 -54.44
C ASP A 788 5.76 21.84 -55.46
N ASP A 789 6.51 21.97 -56.55
CA ASP A 789 6.64 20.92 -57.56
C ASP A 789 7.53 19.78 -57.08
N ALA A 790 8.65 20.09 -56.41
CA ALA A 790 9.61 19.08 -55.92
C ALA A 790 9.17 18.41 -54.62
N PHE A 791 8.64 19.17 -53.66
CA PHE A 791 8.20 18.67 -52.35
C PHE A 791 6.75 19.11 -52.04
N PRO A 792 5.75 18.63 -52.81
CA PRO A 792 4.33 19.00 -52.67
C PRO A 792 3.73 18.63 -51.30
N PHE A 793 2.55 19.16 -50.97
CA PHE A 793 1.84 18.81 -49.73
C PHE A 793 1.74 17.29 -49.52
N MET A 794 1.95 16.86 -48.27
CA MET A 794 2.08 15.46 -47.85
C MET A 794 3.26 14.71 -48.49
N ALA A 795 4.27 15.39 -49.06
CA ALA A 795 5.54 14.75 -49.41
C ALA A 795 6.34 14.38 -48.16
N CYS A 796 7.11 13.30 -48.26
CA CYS A 796 8.06 12.88 -47.24
C CYS A 796 9.27 12.22 -47.88
N GLY A 797 10.40 12.24 -47.18
CA GLY A 797 11.61 11.61 -47.69
C GLY A 797 12.81 11.76 -46.76
N PRO A 798 13.89 11.01 -47.04
CA PRO A 798 15.17 11.25 -46.41
C PRO A 798 15.77 12.58 -46.90
N CYS A 799 16.53 13.24 -46.04
CA CYS A 799 17.37 14.39 -46.37
C CYS A 799 18.59 14.43 -45.42
N HIS A 800 19.50 15.37 -45.65
CA HIS A 800 20.49 15.76 -44.67
C HIS A 800 20.18 17.16 -44.13
N ALA A 801 20.34 17.32 -42.83
CA ALA A 801 20.20 18.59 -42.13
C ALA A 801 21.57 19.17 -41.78
N VAL A 802 21.65 20.51 -41.77
CA VAL A 802 22.81 21.32 -41.41
C VAL A 802 24.06 20.92 -42.21
N THR A 803 24.15 21.39 -43.46
CA THR A 803 25.32 21.19 -44.36
C THR A 803 25.75 19.73 -44.47
N ASP A 804 24.83 18.84 -44.87
CA ASP A 804 25.05 17.41 -45.14
C ASP A 804 25.52 16.54 -43.95
N ALA A 805 25.56 17.10 -42.73
CA ALA A 805 26.17 16.42 -41.58
C ALA A 805 25.24 15.41 -40.90
N ILE A 806 23.92 15.65 -40.92
CA ILE A 806 22.97 14.90 -40.07
C ILE A 806 21.87 14.27 -40.93
N ARG A 807 21.80 12.94 -40.95
CA ARG A 807 20.69 12.23 -41.62
C ARG A 807 19.36 12.56 -40.94
N ALA A 808 18.38 12.96 -41.74
CA ALA A 808 17.07 13.36 -41.29
C ALA A 808 15.96 12.74 -42.14
N ARG A 809 14.73 12.83 -41.65
CA ARG A 809 13.51 12.56 -42.42
C ARG A 809 12.66 13.82 -42.40
N LEU A 810 12.30 14.33 -43.57
CA LEU A 810 11.44 15.50 -43.70
C LEU A 810 10.03 15.08 -44.09
N PHE A 811 9.03 15.76 -43.52
CA PHE A 811 7.63 15.54 -43.79
C PHE A 811 6.94 16.89 -44.00
N ARG A 812 6.26 17.08 -45.13
CA ARG A 812 5.43 18.28 -45.36
C ARG A 812 4.01 18.02 -44.87
N ILE A 813 3.84 18.11 -43.56
CA ILE A 813 2.59 17.84 -42.83
C ILE A 813 2.26 19.02 -41.92
N SER A 814 0.97 19.29 -41.72
CA SER A 814 0.52 20.45 -40.95
C SER A 814 -0.65 20.10 -40.05
N PHE A 815 -0.54 20.48 -38.78
CA PHE A 815 -1.65 20.45 -37.83
C PHE A 815 -2.21 21.85 -37.52
N SER A 816 -1.48 22.91 -37.89
CA SER A 816 -1.87 24.32 -37.71
C SER A 816 -2.71 24.89 -38.86
N GLY A 817 -2.73 24.20 -40.01
CA GLY A 817 -3.37 24.66 -41.24
C GLY A 817 -2.50 25.62 -42.07
N GLU A 818 -1.28 25.93 -41.63
CA GLU A 818 -0.28 26.66 -42.41
C GLU A 818 0.59 25.72 -43.25
N LEU A 819 1.34 26.27 -44.20
CA LEU A 819 2.53 25.62 -44.74
C LEU A 819 3.44 25.20 -43.58
N ALA A 820 3.80 23.92 -43.54
CA ALA A 820 4.57 23.36 -42.44
C ALA A 820 5.44 22.16 -42.85
N TYR A 821 6.53 22.00 -42.10
CA TYR A 821 7.49 20.92 -42.23
C TYR A 821 7.78 20.33 -40.85
N GLU A 822 7.74 19.01 -40.73
CA GLU A 822 8.28 18.28 -39.57
C GLU A 822 9.60 17.62 -39.99
N ILE A 823 10.66 17.86 -39.22
CA ILE A 823 11.96 17.20 -39.41
C ILE A 823 12.24 16.27 -38.25
N ASN A 824 12.53 15.00 -38.57
CA ASN A 824 12.95 13.98 -37.62
C ASN A 824 14.45 13.74 -37.76
N VAL A 825 15.20 13.90 -36.68
CA VAL A 825 16.65 13.66 -36.59
C VAL A 825 16.94 12.72 -35.43
N PRO A 826 18.05 11.94 -35.46
CA PRO A 826 18.41 11.12 -34.30
C PRO A 826 18.44 11.98 -33.04
N SER A 827 17.89 11.47 -31.94
CA SER A 827 17.60 12.27 -30.73
C SER A 827 18.80 13.06 -30.19
N ASP A 828 20.01 12.52 -30.27
CA ASP A 828 21.25 13.16 -29.84
C ASP A 828 21.53 14.50 -30.57
N TYR A 829 21.00 14.66 -31.79
CA TYR A 829 21.12 15.88 -32.58
C TYR A 829 19.94 16.85 -32.40
N GLY A 830 18.92 16.48 -31.63
CA GLY A 830 17.68 17.26 -31.50
C GLY A 830 17.91 18.71 -31.08
N ARG A 831 18.70 18.93 -30.02
CA ARG A 831 19.06 20.29 -29.55
C ARG A 831 19.83 21.07 -30.61
N PHE A 832 20.80 20.45 -31.26
CA PHE A 832 21.64 21.10 -32.27
C PHE A 832 20.81 21.58 -33.47
N VAL A 833 19.91 20.74 -33.99
CA VAL A 833 19.05 21.09 -35.12
C VAL A 833 17.98 22.12 -34.71
N TRP A 834 17.48 22.06 -33.47
CA TRP A 834 16.60 23.08 -32.92
C TRP A 834 17.24 24.46 -32.91
N ASP A 835 18.47 24.57 -32.40
CA ASP A 835 19.22 25.83 -32.37
C ASP A 835 19.50 26.35 -33.79
N ALA A 836 19.91 25.47 -34.71
CA ALA A 836 20.12 25.85 -36.11
C ALA A 836 18.86 26.40 -36.79
N LEU A 837 17.69 25.80 -36.52
CA LEU A 837 16.40 26.29 -37.02
C LEU A 837 16.01 27.65 -36.42
N MET A 838 16.25 27.84 -35.11
CA MET A 838 16.04 29.13 -34.45
C MET A 838 16.92 30.23 -35.05
N ASP A 839 18.19 29.94 -35.29
CA ASP A 839 19.13 30.89 -35.89
C ASP A 839 18.76 31.21 -37.35
N ALA A 840 18.46 30.19 -38.16
CA ALA A 840 18.02 30.38 -39.55
C ALA A 840 16.70 31.16 -39.67
N GLY A 841 15.83 31.04 -38.66
CA GLY A 841 14.55 31.72 -38.56
C GLY A 841 14.58 33.13 -37.97
N ALA A 842 15.72 33.56 -37.41
CA ALA A 842 15.80 34.83 -36.68
C ALA A 842 15.42 36.05 -37.55
N GLU A 843 15.84 36.09 -38.81
CA GLU A 843 15.50 37.19 -39.74
C GLU A 843 13.99 37.25 -40.08
N PHE A 844 13.26 36.15 -39.85
CA PHE A 844 11.81 36.06 -40.07
C PHE A 844 11.02 36.21 -38.77
N GLY A 845 11.69 36.50 -37.64
CA GLY A 845 11.06 36.60 -36.33
C GLY A 845 10.47 35.28 -35.84
N ILE A 846 11.19 34.16 -36.04
CA ILE A 846 10.75 32.85 -35.58
C ILE A 846 10.37 32.84 -34.09
N VAL A 847 9.22 32.22 -33.78
CA VAL A 847 8.71 32.13 -32.41
C VAL A 847 8.63 30.67 -31.95
N PRO A 848 9.17 30.30 -30.77
CA PRO A 848 8.86 29.03 -30.16
C PRO A 848 7.41 29.05 -29.66
N TYR A 849 6.65 27.99 -29.92
CA TYR A 849 5.27 27.90 -29.46
C TYR A 849 4.97 26.55 -28.80
N GLY A 850 4.14 26.61 -27.76
CA GLY A 850 3.79 25.45 -26.95
C GLY A 850 2.48 24.78 -27.35
N LEU A 851 2.02 23.85 -26.52
CA LEU A 851 0.77 23.11 -26.75
C LEU A 851 -0.48 24.00 -26.78
N GLU A 852 -0.49 25.13 -26.09
CA GLU A 852 -1.67 26.03 -26.07
C GLU A 852 -1.82 26.76 -27.40
N ALA A 853 -0.73 27.24 -27.99
CA ALA A 853 -0.75 27.85 -29.33
C ALA A 853 -1.04 26.80 -30.41
N LEU A 854 -0.46 25.60 -30.32
CA LEU A 854 -0.81 24.47 -31.19
C LEU A 854 -2.30 24.12 -31.07
N GLY A 855 -2.80 24.07 -29.83
CA GLY A 855 -4.19 23.81 -29.48
C GLY A 855 -5.13 24.87 -30.06
N ASN A 856 -4.74 26.14 -30.04
CA ASN A 856 -5.51 27.22 -30.63
C ASN A 856 -5.54 27.13 -32.16
N MET A 857 -4.38 26.94 -32.80
CA MET A 857 -4.30 26.85 -34.27
C MET A 857 -5.10 25.66 -34.83
N ARG A 858 -5.08 24.51 -34.15
CA ARG A 858 -5.87 23.35 -34.58
C ARG A 858 -7.38 23.56 -34.35
N ILE A 859 -7.77 24.29 -33.30
CA ILE A 859 -9.18 24.66 -33.05
C ILE A 859 -9.68 25.57 -34.17
N GLU A 860 -8.88 26.56 -34.61
CA GLU A 860 -9.22 27.42 -35.75
C GLU A 860 -9.46 26.64 -37.04
N LYS A 861 -8.80 25.47 -37.19
CA LYS A 861 -8.98 24.55 -38.33
C LYS A 861 -10.02 23.47 -38.10
N GLY A 862 -10.70 23.41 -36.96
CA GLY A 862 -11.65 22.34 -36.64
C GLY A 862 -11.02 20.95 -36.48
N HIS A 863 -9.69 20.87 -36.35
CA HIS A 863 -8.99 19.61 -36.17
C HIS A 863 -9.26 19.03 -34.78
N VAL A 864 -9.54 17.73 -34.75
CA VAL A 864 -9.78 16.98 -33.52
C VAL A 864 -8.47 16.61 -32.81
N ALA A 865 -8.51 16.56 -31.49
CA ALA A 865 -7.42 16.07 -30.66
C ALA A 865 -7.98 15.26 -29.48
N GLY A 866 -7.18 14.96 -28.46
CA GLY A 866 -7.59 14.12 -27.33
C GLY A 866 -8.88 14.56 -26.60
N ALA A 867 -9.27 15.83 -26.68
CA ALA A 867 -10.53 16.32 -26.11
C ALA A 867 -11.77 15.83 -26.88
N GLU A 868 -11.64 15.57 -28.18
CA GLU A 868 -12.67 15.03 -29.07
C GLU A 868 -12.53 13.52 -29.27
N LEU A 869 -11.29 12.99 -29.19
CA LEU A 869 -10.96 11.57 -29.26
C LEU A 869 -11.08 10.92 -27.86
N ASP A 870 -12.27 11.02 -27.27
CA ASP A 870 -12.51 10.67 -25.86
C ASP A 870 -12.96 9.21 -25.62
N GLY A 871 -12.93 8.39 -26.68
CA GLY A 871 -13.35 7.00 -26.68
C GLY A 871 -14.86 6.77 -26.73
N ARG A 872 -15.67 7.81 -26.89
CA ARG A 872 -17.15 7.75 -27.03
C ARG A 872 -17.63 8.29 -28.38
N THR A 873 -16.74 8.94 -29.12
CA THR A 873 -16.99 9.54 -30.43
C THR A 873 -16.68 8.57 -31.56
N THR A 874 -17.59 8.53 -32.52
CA THR A 874 -17.42 7.84 -33.79
C THR A 874 -16.73 8.76 -34.80
N ALA A 875 -16.25 8.20 -35.91
CA ALA A 875 -15.72 9.03 -36.99
C ALA A 875 -16.74 10.03 -37.55
N ASP A 876 -18.02 9.66 -37.61
CA ASP A 876 -19.09 10.56 -38.10
C ASP A 876 -19.38 11.69 -37.11
N ASP A 877 -19.37 11.41 -35.80
CA ASP A 877 -19.51 12.45 -34.76
C ASP A 877 -18.44 13.54 -34.93
N LEU A 878 -17.24 13.15 -35.35
CA LEU A 878 -16.09 14.05 -35.53
C LEU A 878 -16.02 14.70 -36.92
N GLY A 879 -16.98 14.46 -37.81
CA GLY A 879 -16.94 14.94 -39.19
C GLY A 879 -15.93 14.20 -40.09
N LEU A 880 -15.33 13.12 -39.59
CA LEU A 880 -14.33 12.28 -40.29
C LEU A 880 -14.95 11.02 -40.93
N GLY A 881 -16.28 10.90 -40.93
CA GLY A 881 -17.00 9.72 -41.44
C GLY A 881 -16.64 9.35 -42.88
N LYS A 882 -16.34 10.33 -43.73
CA LYS A 882 -15.91 10.12 -45.14
C LYS A 882 -14.58 9.39 -45.28
N MET A 883 -13.75 9.32 -44.22
CA MET A 883 -12.50 8.56 -44.24
C MET A 883 -12.70 7.05 -44.15
N LEU A 884 -13.89 6.58 -43.73
CA LEU A 884 -14.18 5.16 -43.58
C LEU A 884 -14.35 4.53 -44.96
N SER A 885 -13.43 3.64 -45.33
CA SER A 885 -13.50 2.96 -46.62
C SER A 885 -14.73 2.07 -46.74
N ALA A 886 -15.55 2.29 -47.79
CA ALA A 886 -16.59 1.35 -48.16
C ALA A 886 -16.01 0.08 -48.79
N GLN A 887 -14.85 0.18 -49.45
CA GLN A 887 -14.30 -0.83 -50.36
C GLN A 887 -13.40 -1.87 -49.69
N LYS A 888 -12.94 -1.65 -48.44
CA LYS A 888 -12.08 -2.61 -47.72
C LYS A 888 -12.56 -2.92 -46.31
N PRO A 889 -12.27 -4.11 -45.76
CA PRO A 889 -12.40 -4.35 -44.32
C PRO A 889 -11.36 -3.55 -43.53
N PHE A 890 -11.68 -3.23 -42.28
CA PHE A 890 -10.76 -2.68 -41.29
C PHE A 890 -11.34 -2.91 -39.88
N VAL A 891 -10.49 -2.82 -38.86
CA VAL A 891 -10.89 -2.96 -37.46
C VAL A 891 -11.99 -1.96 -37.11
N GLY A 892 -13.08 -2.44 -36.51
CA GLY A 892 -14.19 -1.59 -36.08
C GLY A 892 -15.29 -1.38 -37.13
N LYS A 893 -15.03 -1.68 -38.42
CA LYS A 893 -16.02 -1.46 -39.49
C LYS A 893 -17.36 -2.14 -39.23
N ALA A 894 -17.33 -3.40 -38.76
CA ALA A 894 -18.53 -4.19 -38.54
C ALA A 894 -19.44 -3.60 -37.44
N LEU A 895 -18.86 -3.23 -36.29
CA LEU A 895 -19.63 -2.74 -35.15
C LEU A 895 -19.92 -1.24 -35.19
N ALA A 896 -19.24 -0.48 -36.06
CA ALA A 896 -19.53 0.95 -36.31
C ALA A 896 -20.95 1.18 -36.88
N GLN A 897 -21.56 0.18 -37.52
CA GLN A 897 -22.88 0.29 -38.16
C GLN A 897 -24.05 -0.01 -37.22
N ARG A 898 -23.81 -0.22 -35.93
CA ARG A 898 -24.88 -0.50 -34.96
C ARG A 898 -25.83 0.70 -34.86
N PRO A 899 -27.16 0.47 -34.67
CA PRO A 899 -28.15 1.55 -34.66
C PRO A 899 -27.83 2.72 -33.72
N GLY A 900 -27.23 2.46 -32.55
CA GLY A 900 -26.85 3.51 -31.61
C GLY A 900 -25.63 4.35 -32.03
N LEU A 901 -24.77 3.83 -32.91
CA LEU A 901 -23.60 4.54 -33.45
C LEU A 901 -23.88 5.28 -34.75
N THR A 902 -25.01 4.99 -35.40
CA THR A 902 -25.48 5.66 -36.61
C THR A 902 -26.75 6.48 -36.38
N ALA A 903 -27.20 6.62 -35.12
CA ALA A 903 -28.43 7.34 -34.81
C ALA A 903 -28.33 8.82 -35.21
N PRO A 904 -29.39 9.42 -35.80
CA PRO A 904 -29.37 10.83 -36.20
C PRO A 904 -29.27 11.79 -35.02
N THR A 905 -29.63 11.34 -33.81
CA THR A 905 -29.56 12.11 -32.56
C THR A 905 -28.16 12.13 -31.95
N ARG A 906 -27.16 11.49 -32.57
CA ARG A 906 -25.78 11.58 -32.11
C ARG A 906 -25.27 13.02 -32.19
N LYS A 907 -24.43 13.37 -31.22
CA LYS A 907 -23.82 14.69 -31.15
C LYS A 907 -22.68 14.76 -32.15
N LYS A 908 -22.67 15.79 -32.99
CA LYS A 908 -21.66 16.00 -34.02
C LYS A 908 -20.83 17.24 -33.75
N LEU A 909 -19.61 17.25 -34.24
CA LEU A 909 -18.65 18.33 -34.09
C LEU A 909 -19.17 19.59 -34.78
N VAL A 910 -19.19 20.68 -34.02
CA VAL A 910 -19.57 22.02 -34.46
C VAL A 910 -18.58 23.05 -33.91
N GLY A 911 -18.52 24.20 -34.57
CA GLY A 911 -17.91 25.40 -34.03
C GLY A 911 -18.92 26.19 -33.18
N LEU A 912 -18.43 26.91 -32.19
CA LEU A 912 -19.20 27.79 -31.32
C LEU A 912 -18.47 29.14 -31.17
N VAL A 913 -19.22 30.23 -31.31
CA VAL A 913 -18.73 31.60 -31.11
C VAL A 913 -19.69 32.28 -30.12
N PRO A 914 -19.21 32.96 -29.06
CA PRO A 914 -20.09 33.65 -28.12
C PRO A 914 -20.84 34.77 -28.83
N VAL A 915 -22.12 34.96 -28.50
CA VAL A 915 -22.96 36.00 -29.14
C VAL A 915 -22.42 37.40 -28.88
N ASP A 916 -21.79 37.63 -27.72
CA ASP A 916 -21.17 38.92 -27.38
C ASP A 916 -19.79 39.14 -28.01
N GLY A 917 -19.26 38.14 -28.73
CA GLY A 917 -17.94 38.14 -29.37
C GLY A 917 -16.76 38.20 -28.40
N LYS A 918 -16.98 38.15 -27.08
CA LYS A 918 -15.96 38.49 -26.06
C LYS A 918 -15.80 37.42 -24.99
N THR A 919 -16.87 36.74 -24.61
CA THR A 919 -16.86 35.80 -23.48
C THR A 919 -16.33 34.44 -23.89
N ALA A 920 -15.27 33.97 -23.24
CA ALA A 920 -14.73 32.64 -23.49
C ALA A 920 -15.73 31.53 -23.11
N LEU A 921 -15.81 30.49 -23.94
CA LEU A 921 -16.68 29.34 -23.75
C LEU A 921 -15.90 28.22 -23.03
N PRO A 922 -16.15 27.93 -21.74
CA PRO A 922 -15.30 27.01 -20.99
C PRO A 922 -15.39 25.55 -21.47
N ASN A 923 -14.26 24.84 -21.47
CA ASN A 923 -14.22 23.40 -21.75
C ASN A 923 -15.08 22.61 -20.73
N GLY A 924 -15.78 21.58 -21.21
CA GLY A 924 -16.64 20.73 -20.39
C GLY A 924 -18.01 21.33 -20.06
N SER A 925 -18.27 22.58 -20.44
CA SER A 925 -19.59 23.18 -20.33
C SER A 925 -20.63 22.38 -21.09
N GLN A 926 -21.84 22.29 -20.54
CA GLN A 926 -22.97 21.63 -21.17
C GLN A 926 -23.66 22.59 -22.13
N ILE A 927 -24.14 22.09 -23.26
CA ILE A 927 -24.94 22.88 -24.19
C ILE A 927 -26.40 22.51 -23.95
N ILE A 928 -27.24 23.52 -23.72
CA ILE A 928 -28.70 23.41 -23.60
C ILE A 928 -29.37 24.35 -24.59
N GLU A 929 -30.67 24.15 -24.82
CA GLU A 929 -31.47 25.10 -25.61
C GLU A 929 -31.51 26.46 -24.91
N LEU A 930 -31.46 27.55 -25.68
CA LEU A 930 -31.49 28.91 -25.12
C LEU A 930 -32.76 29.16 -24.28
N ALA A 931 -33.90 28.67 -24.75
CA ALA A 931 -35.19 28.77 -24.08
C ALA A 931 -35.27 27.99 -22.76
N ASP A 932 -34.30 27.11 -22.49
CA ASP A 932 -34.34 26.19 -21.35
C ASP A 932 -33.56 26.71 -20.13
N ARG A 933 -33.02 27.94 -20.21
CA ARG A 933 -32.22 28.57 -19.15
C ARG A 933 -32.88 28.50 -17.77
N ASP A 934 -34.16 28.88 -17.71
CA ASP A 934 -34.90 29.05 -16.47
C ASP A 934 -35.84 27.87 -16.18
N LYS A 935 -35.74 26.77 -16.94
CA LYS A 935 -36.54 25.57 -16.68
C LYS A 935 -36.14 24.92 -15.35
N PRO A 936 -37.11 24.31 -14.63
CA PRO A 936 -36.82 23.50 -13.47
C PRO A 936 -35.82 22.40 -13.82
N ARG A 937 -34.87 22.14 -12.91
CA ARG A 937 -33.87 21.09 -13.10
C ARG A 937 -34.52 19.71 -12.88
N PRO A 938 -34.10 18.66 -13.62
CA PRO A 938 -33.00 18.65 -14.59
C PRO A 938 -33.40 19.19 -15.98
N VAL A 939 -32.47 19.92 -16.62
CA VAL A 939 -32.62 20.43 -17.99
C VAL A 939 -31.94 19.45 -18.97
N LYS A 940 -32.56 19.18 -20.13
CA LYS A 940 -31.99 18.31 -21.17
C LYS A 940 -30.70 18.93 -21.72
N MET A 941 -29.63 18.15 -21.71
CA MET A 941 -28.36 18.51 -22.37
C MET A 941 -28.37 18.02 -23.82
N ILE A 942 -28.11 18.92 -24.75
CA ILE A 942 -28.05 18.63 -26.19
C ILE A 942 -26.61 18.56 -26.72
N GLY A 943 -25.62 18.91 -25.89
CA GLY A 943 -24.22 18.92 -26.31
C GLY A 943 -23.25 19.25 -25.20
N ASN A 944 -21.99 19.39 -25.56
CA ASN A 944 -20.93 19.87 -24.66
C ASN A 944 -19.81 20.57 -25.45
N VAL A 945 -19.13 21.51 -24.80
CA VAL A 945 -17.90 22.13 -25.30
C VAL A 945 -16.73 21.19 -25.04
N SER A 946 -15.96 20.85 -26.07
CA SER A 946 -14.78 19.98 -25.95
C SER A 946 -13.49 20.78 -25.82
N SER A 947 -13.36 21.83 -26.63
CA SER A 947 -12.14 22.64 -26.74
C SER A 947 -12.47 24.11 -26.93
N ASN A 948 -11.63 25.02 -26.43
CA ASN A 948 -11.78 26.46 -26.60
C ASN A 948 -10.44 27.15 -26.79
N GLY A 949 -10.49 28.34 -27.39
CA GLY A 949 -9.34 29.22 -27.59
C GLY A 949 -9.79 30.63 -27.95
N PHE A 950 -8.83 31.50 -28.22
CA PHE A 950 -9.05 32.83 -28.74
C PHE A 950 -8.35 32.95 -30.09
N SER A 951 -9.12 33.20 -31.14
CA SER A 951 -8.57 33.35 -32.48
C SER A 951 -8.03 34.76 -32.68
N PRO A 952 -6.71 34.97 -32.86
CA PRO A 952 -6.17 36.28 -33.22
C PRO A 952 -6.57 36.73 -34.63
N GLU A 953 -6.92 35.79 -35.52
CA GLU A 953 -7.34 36.09 -36.90
C GLU A 953 -8.78 36.64 -36.93
N LEU A 954 -9.65 36.12 -36.06
CA LEU A 954 -11.05 36.54 -35.95
C LEU A 954 -11.30 37.56 -34.82
N ASP A 955 -10.28 37.82 -33.99
CA ASP A 955 -10.36 38.64 -32.78
C ASP A 955 -11.52 38.26 -31.84
N THR A 956 -11.81 36.97 -31.71
CA THR A 956 -12.95 36.46 -30.92
C THR A 956 -12.66 35.11 -30.26
N PRO A 957 -13.25 34.80 -29.09
CA PRO A 957 -13.21 33.45 -28.54
C PRO A 957 -13.94 32.47 -29.46
N ILE A 958 -13.36 31.30 -29.64
CA ILE A 958 -13.93 30.21 -30.44
C ILE A 958 -13.86 28.91 -29.64
N ALA A 959 -14.78 28.00 -29.93
CA ALA A 959 -14.78 26.68 -29.33
C ALA A 959 -15.25 25.60 -30.29
N LEU A 960 -14.76 24.38 -30.07
CA LEU A 960 -15.33 23.17 -30.63
C LEU A 960 -16.27 22.53 -29.60
N GLY A 961 -17.33 21.93 -30.09
CA GLY A 961 -18.26 21.18 -29.26
C GLY A 961 -18.95 20.07 -30.02
N LEU A 962 -19.55 19.14 -29.28
CA LEU A 962 -20.41 18.10 -29.83
C LEU A 962 -21.86 18.47 -29.57
N LEU A 963 -22.66 18.59 -30.62
CA LEU A 963 -24.05 19.08 -30.56
C LEU A 963 -25.02 18.12 -31.29
N GLU A 964 -26.13 17.79 -30.65
CA GLU A 964 -27.27 17.08 -31.28
C GLU A 964 -27.79 17.90 -32.47
N GLY A 965 -27.90 17.27 -33.65
CA GLY A 965 -28.24 17.94 -34.92
C GLY A 965 -27.05 18.53 -35.68
N GLY A 966 -25.88 18.68 -35.04
CA GLY A 966 -24.63 19.07 -35.71
C GLY A 966 -24.74 20.37 -36.53
N LEU A 967 -24.15 20.35 -37.73
CA LEU A 967 -24.15 21.51 -38.65
C LEU A 967 -25.51 21.82 -39.29
N ALA A 968 -26.53 20.96 -39.14
CA ALA A 968 -27.90 21.34 -39.53
C ALA A 968 -28.44 22.51 -38.67
N ARG A 969 -27.77 22.79 -37.54
CA ARG A 969 -28.05 23.88 -36.62
C ARG A 969 -27.12 25.09 -36.82
N GLU A 970 -26.36 25.16 -37.91
CA GLU A 970 -25.49 26.31 -38.15
C GLU A 970 -26.31 27.61 -38.22
N GLY A 971 -25.90 28.61 -37.44
CA GLY A 971 -26.63 29.87 -37.24
C GLY A 971 -27.55 29.89 -36.01
N ASP A 972 -27.91 28.73 -35.45
CA ASP A 972 -28.70 28.66 -34.22
C ASP A 972 -27.94 29.31 -33.04
N THR A 973 -28.69 29.87 -32.09
CA THR A 973 -28.16 30.28 -30.79
C THR A 973 -28.50 29.24 -29.73
N VAL A 974 -27.48 28.72 -29.07
CA VAL A 974 -27.57 27.78 -27.95
C VAL A 974 -27.03 28.42 -26.67
N LEU A 975 -27.27 27.78 -25.52
CA LEU A 975 -26.73 28.24 -24.25
C LEU A 975 -25.65 27.30 -23.72
N VAL A 976 -24.44 27.84 -23.54
CA VAL A 976 -23.31 27.14 -22.92
C VAL A 976 -23.37 27.34 -21.42
N ALA A 977 -23.74 26.29 -20.70
CA ALA A 977 -23.98 26.30 -19.25
C ALA A 977 -22.83 25.66 -18.48
N TYR A 978 -22.32 26.39 -17.47
CA TYR A 978 -21.39 25.89 -16.46
C TYR A 978 -21.99 26.14 -15.06
N PRO A 979 -22.86 25.24 -14.57
CA PRO A 979 -23.60 25.45 -13.33
C PRO A 979 -22.73 25.63 -12.08
N LEU A 980 -21.58 24.95 -11.98
CA LEU A 980 -20.68 25.07 -10.83
C LEU A 980 -20.06 26.47 -10.68
N LYS A 981 -19.97 27.23 -11.78
CA LYS A 981 -19.48 28.61 -11.80
C LYS A 981 -20.61 29.64 -12.02
N ASN A 982 -21.86 29.18 -12.07
CA ASN A 982 -23.02 30.00 -12.40
C ASN A 982 -22.85 30.80 -13.71
N LEU A 983 -22.23 30.20 -14.74
CA LEU A 983 -22.03 30.83 -16.06
C LEU A 983 -23.01 30.25 -17.08
N TYR A 984 -23.65 31.13 -17.84
CA TYR A 984 -24.61 30.80 -18.89
C TYR A 984 -24.39 31.73 -20.07
N ILE A 985 -23.70 31.24 -21.10
CA ILE A 985 -23.17 32.08 -22.17
C ILE A 985 -23.88 31.70 -23.48
N PRO A 986 -24.67 32.61 -24.08
CA PRO A 986 -25.23 32.39 -25.40
C PRO A 986 -24.12 32.26 -26.45
N ALA A 987 -24.19 31.24 -27.30
CA ALA A 987 -23.24 30.99 -28.36
C ALA A 987 -23.95 30.66 -29.67
N THR A 988 -23.43 31.17 -30.78
CA THR A 988 -23.89 30.83 -32.13
C THR A 988 -23.14 29.60 -32.64
N VAL A 989 -23.90 28.63 -33.17
CA VAL A 989 -23.36 27.44 -33.83
C VAL A 989 -22.80 27.83 -35.20
N ARG A 990 -21.58 27.36 -35.52
CA ARG A 990 -20.84 27.65 -36.75
C ARG A 990 -20.21 26.38 -37.31
N ASN A 991 -19.75 26.44 -38.56
CA ASN A 991 -18.78 25.49 -39.07
C ASN A 991 -17.53 25.42 -38.15
N PRO A 992 -17.03 24.22 -37.79
CA PRO A 992 -15.82 24.08 -36.96
C PRO A 992 -14.54 24.58 -37.64
N HIS A 993 -14.54 24.80 -38.96
CA HIS A 993 -13.41 25.38 -39.69
C HIS A 993 -13.54 26.91 -39.72
N PHE A 994 -12.99 27.57 -38.70
CA PHE A 994 -13.11 29.02 -38.51
C PHE A 994 -12.20 29.83 -39.44
N VAL A 995 -10.99 29.32 -39.72
CA VAL A 995 -9.97 30.04 -40.50
C VAL A 995 -9.56 29.21 -41.71
N ASP A 996 -9.56 29.85 -42.89
CA ASP A 996 -9.17 29.25 -44.18
C ASP A 996 -9.83 27.87 -44.43
N PRO A 997 -11.17 27.77 -44.47
CA PRO A 997 -11.87 26.49 -44.64
C PRO A 997 -11.54 25.79 -45.96
N GLU A 998 -11.07 26.54 -46.97
CA GLU A 998 -10.63 26.00 -48.27
C GLU A 998 -9.18 25.46 -48.24
N GLY A 999 -8.42 25.73 -47.18
CA GLY A 999 -7.07 25.19 -46.98
C GLY A 999 -6.00 25.81 -47.89
N LYS A 1000 -6.19 27.04 -48.38
CA LYS A 1000 -5.26 27.70 -49.31
C LYS A 1000 -3.87 27.89 -48.69
N ARG A 1001 -3.79 28.14 -47.38
CA ARG A 1001 -2.54 28.44 -46.67
C ARG A 1001 -1.60 27.22 -46.54
N LEU A 1002 -2.07 26.00 -46.80
CA LEU A 1002 -1.23 24.79 -46.83
C LEU A 1002 -0.22 24.80 -47.98
N HIS A 1003 -0.48 25.60 -49.01
CA HIS A 1003 0.30 25.66 -50.23
C HIS A 1003 1.33 26.80 -50.26
N GLY A 1004 1.32 27.69 -49.27
CA GLY A 1004 2.25 28.83 -49.16
C GLY A 1004 1.66 30.13 -49.64
#